data_AF-A0A2H3AP75-F1
#
_entry.id   AF-A0A2H3AP75-F1
#
_cell.length_a   1.000
_cell.length_b   1.000
_cell.length_c   1.000
_cell.angle_alpha   90.00
_cell.angle_beta   90.00
_cell.angle_gamma   90.00
#
_symmetry.space_group_name_H-M   'P 1'
#
loop_
_entity.id
_entity.type
_entity.pdbx_description
1 polymer ?
#
loop_
_entity_poly.entity_id
_entity_poly.type
_entity_poly.pdbx_seq_one_letter_code
_entity_poly.pdbx_strand_id
1 'polypeptide(L)'
;MSARQAWNTKCADENQGDEAILDMLLDRPSSEPEHGMNTSINNVVEQVIEALSKSNIHHELLGLSIEEAQCTLDFLQDLLDGTSLPMISKRALLKTALKLTRIHDCVPRCLMLKGFKKTGDHPFAQGHFGELWRGQVGGMEVAVKQARIFAVDNNILKVLRQVRREAIIWRQCDHPNVLPFYGIYRGSAPSTYCLVSPFMVNGSLRQYMNKTDDPDRHNLALDITRGMNYLHTLSIVHGDLKGDNILIADDCRAVIADFGISFVMGGTTFATSPSSSRNGGTVRWQAPEVLSNSPNSFPADVYSLTCVYFEVFDGAIPWSGLNDGAVIINVIVKKRHPPYPKHLESTGHAELWREVMTKCWSHEPQDRPTLLDIVQSLHMTEDMPMTESKWDRSVPTRLRDPLVQIPSGLPRLFNLEGLANAHARGSSTSRGPRHDGPSGEKILPPIPAYNRDRHTPGTSSNGHHTSDKGRPTFGIDLAEQMTRDDVEIPPIMRKCCEAIEKYGMDVSGIYLRSERTSKVQNLKHQLDKDLDSVDLDAPEWSENIHNVTGVLKMWLRELPDPLMTVSLQHGFIEAAKIDDDLLRYIRLHERVNDLPDANYATLKYFLGHLHRLIQEPADMMTVRNMSIILGPTLFGQILPAVSVNGGMNDAGASIIDLSNLVRIQFWTYFVVLTNI
;
A
#
# COMPACT_ATOMS: atom_id res chain seq x y z
N MET A 1 11.53 -17.83 19.13
CA MET A 1 11.90 -16.40 19.20
C MET A 1 10.76 -15.64 19.84
N SER A 2 11.02 -14.72 20.77
CA SER A 2 9.94 -14.02 21.49
C SER A 2 9.24 -12.99 20.59
N ALA A 3 7.97 -12.68 20.86
CA ALA A 3 7.21 -11.65 20.14
C ALA A 3 7.92 -10.27 20.08
N ARG A 4 8.81 -9.99 21.04
CA ARG A 4 9.69 -8.80 21.04
C ARG A 4 10.80 -8.86 19.98
N GLN A 5 11.37 -10.03 19.72
CA GLN A 5 12.36 -10.19 18.65
C GLN A 5 11.70 -10.05 17.29
N ALA A 6 10.52 -10.66 17.08
CA ALA A 6 9.76 -10.50 15.83
C ALA A 6 9.34 -9.04 15.56
N TRP A 7 8.95 -8.30 16.60
CA TRP A 7 8.65 -6.86 16.51
C TRP A 7 9.88 -6.03 16.14
N ASN A 8 11.04 -6.32 16.76
CA ASN A 8 12.28 -5.61 16.49
C ASN A 8 12.82 -5.89 15.08
N THR A 9 12.73 -7.13 14.59
CA THR A 9 13.14 -7.48 13.22
C THR A 9 12.23 -6.79 12.18
N LYS A 10 10.91 -6.79 12.41
CA LYS A 10 9.95 -6.11 11.51
C LYS A 10 10.12 -4.59 11.50
N CYS A 11 10.44 -3.98 12.66
CA CYS A 11 10.80 -2.56 12.74
C CYS A 11 12.15 -2.24 12.08
N ALA A 12 13.07 -3.21 11.98
CA ALA A 12 14.36 -3.03 11.32
C ALA A 12 14.24 -3.01 9.79
N ASP A 13 13.46 -3.93 9.21
CA ASP A 13 13.16 -3.94 7.77
C ASP A 13 12.39 -2.68 7.33
N GLU A 14 11.44 -2.21 8.14
CA GLU A 14 10.70 -0.96 7.89
C GLU A 14 11.57 0.30 8.09
N ASN A 15 12.53 0.29 9.04
CA ASN A 15 13.53 1.35 9.17
C ASN A 15 14.44 1.45 7.94
N GLN A 16 14.73 0.32 7.29
CA GLN A 16 15.59 0.30 6.11
C GLN A 16 14.91 0.94 4.90
N GLY A 17 13.59 0.75 4.76
CA GLY A 17 12.77 1.49 3.79
C GLY A 17 12.71 3.00 4.10
N ASP A 18 12.64 3.39 5.38
CA ASP A 18 12.71 4.80 5.78
C ASP A 18 14.07 5.43 5.44
N GLU A 19 15.17 4.75 5.74
CA GLU A 19 16.54 5.18 5.40
C GLU A 19 16.72 5.35 3.89
N ALA A 20 16.31 4.36 3.09
CA ALA A 20 16.39 4.43 1.64
C ALA A 20 15.58 5.60 1.06
N ILE A 21 14.40 5.90 1.64
CA ILE A 21 13.57 7.04 1.26
C ILE A 21 14.28 8.36 1.54
N LEU A 22 14.94 8.48 2.69
CA LEU A 22 15.62 9.70 3.09
C LEU A 22 16.97 9.90 2.39
N ASP A 23 17.68 8.81 2.09
CA ASP A 23 18.84 8.79 1.19
C ASP A 23 18.42 9.30 -0.19
N MET A 24 17.34 8.74 -0.74
CA MET A 24 16.82 9.17 -2.02
C MET A 24 16.41 10.64 -1.97
N LEU A 25 15.49 11.05 -1.07
CA LEU A 25 14.87 12.39 -1.07
C LEU A 25 15.87 13.57 -1.12
N LEU A 26 17.14 13.35 -0.74
CA LEU A 26 18.08 14.41 -0.37
C LEU A 26 19.51 14.21 -0.93
N ASP A 27 19.73 13.21 -1.80
CA ASP A 27 20.96 13.08 -2.59
C ASP A 27 20.94 14.07 -3.77
N ARG A 28 21.38 15.32 -3.52
CA ARG A 28 21.59 16.35 -4.56
C ARG A 28 23.07 16.75 -4.67
N PRO A 29 23.58 16.99 -5.90
CA PRO A 29 24.70 17.89 -6.12
C PRO A 29 24.28 19.34 -5.89
N SER A 30 25.17 20.12 -5.28
CA SER A 30 25.01 21.53 -4.91
C SER A 30 24.66 22.45 -6.09
N SER A 31 23.64 23.29 -5.91
CA SER A 31 23.58 24.63 -6.50
C SER A 31 23.57 25.68 -5.38
N GLU A 32 24.17 26.83 -5.67
CA GLU A 32 24.83 27.83 -4.80
C GLU A 32 24.14 28.30 -3.48
N PRO A 33 24.92 28.86 -2.52
CA PRO A 33 24.42 29.29 -1.23
C PRO A 33 23.72 30.66 -1.30
N GLU A 34 22.39 30.67 -1.17
CA GLU A 34 21.64 31.91 -1.01
C GLU A 34 21.90 32.57 0.36
N HIS A 35 22.37 33.82 0.31
CA HIS A 35 22.70 34.66 1.44
C HIS A 35 21.46 35.24 2.13
N GLY A 36 21.36 35.06 3.45
CA GLY A 36 20.48 35.87 4.30
C GLY A 36 19.77 35.11 5.42
N MET A 37 20.49 34.32 6.23
CA MET A 37 19.89 33.65 7.39
C MET A 37 20.24 34.31 8.73
N ASN A 38 19.26 34.35 9.63
CA ASN A 38 19.41 34.78 11.01
C ASN A 38 20.31 33.80 11.77
N THR A 39 21.49 34.27 12.19
CA THR A 39 22.55 33.47 12.84
C THR A 39 22.07 32.69 14.07
N SER A 40 21.02 33.17 14.75
CA SER A 40 20.43 32.47 15.90
C SER A 40 19.68 31.19 15.53
N ILE A 41 19.07 31.12 14.35
CA ILE A 41 18.29 29.94 13.94
C ILE A 41 19.22 28.84 13.45
N ASN A 42 20.30 29.20 12.74
CA ASN A 42 21.33 28.24 12.33
C ASN A 42 21.97 27.55 13.54
N ASN A 43 22.27 28.29 14.61
CA ASN A 43 22.80 27.70 15.84
C ASN A 43 21.82 26.71 16.49
N VAL A 44 20.52 26.99 16.45
CA VAL A 44 19.48 26.06 16.97
C VAL A 44 19.43 24.80 16.10
N VAL A 45 19.41 24.95 14.78
CA VAL A 45 19.41 23.83 13.84
C VAL A 45 20.64 22.98 14.04
N GLU A 46 21.84 23.56 14.11
CA GLU A 46 23.09 22.82 14.32
C GLU A 46 23.07 22.02 15.63
N GLN A 47 22.62 22.61 16.74
CA GLN A 47 22.48 21.91 18.03
C GLN A 47 21.48 20.75 17.95
N VAL A 48 20.35 20.96 17.26
CA VAL A 48 19.35 19.92 17.05
C VAL A 48 19.92 18.79 16.21
N ILE A 49 20.62 19.10 15.11
CA ILE A 49 21.24 18.09 14.25
C ILE A 49 22.31 17.31 15.01
N GLU A 50 23.18 17.99 15.77
CA GLU A 50 24.19 17.35 16.61
C GLU A 50 23.55 16.39 17.63
N ALA A 51 22.46 16.80 18.28
CA ALA A 51 21.70 15.93 19.18
C ALA A 51 21.11 14.72 18.44
N LEU A 52 20.59 14.90 17.23
CA LEU A 52 20.02 13.84 16.41
C LEU A 52 21.08 12.88 15.84
N SER A 53 22.34 13.30 15.75
CA SER A 53 23.47 12.47 15.30
C SER A 53 24.03 11.54 16.39
N LYS A 54 23.59 11.65 17.65
CA LYS A 54 24.08 10.81 18.75
C LYS A 54 23.69 9.34 18.55
N SER A 55 24.60 8.41 18.83
CA SER A 55 24.39 6.96 18.64
C SER A 55 23.25 6.38 19.49
N ASN A 56 22.95 6.99 20.63
CA ASN A 56 21.88 6.58 21.54
C ASN A 56 20.52 7.25 21.26
N ILE A 57 20.42 8.13 20.25
CA ILE A 57 19.20 8.92 19.98
C ILE A 57 17.97 8.04 19.78
N HIS A 58 18.13 6.85 19.21
CA HIS A 58 17.02 5.90 19.02
C HIS A 58 16.39 5.51 20.35
N HIS A 59 17.20 5.24 21.37
CA HIS A 59 16.70 4.85 22.68
C HIS A 59 16.04 6.04 23.41
N GLU A 60 16.61 7.24 23.24
CA GLU A 60 16.01 8.47 23.79
C GLU A 60 14.65 8.78 23.16
N LEU A 61 14.53 8.71 21.83
CA LEU A 61 13.26 8.93 21.12
C LEU A 61 12.19 7.88 21.48
N LEU A 62 12.58 6.62 21.73
CA LEU A 62 11.68 5.57 22.20
C LEU A 62 11.17 5.82 23.63
N GLY A 63 11.99 6.45 24.47
CA GLY A 63 11.69 6.68 25.89
C GLY A 63 10.89 7.95 26.17
N LEU A 64 10.58 8.76 25.16
CA LEU A 64 9.80 9.99 25.32
C LEU A 64 8.37 9.69 25.79
N SER A 65 7.84 10.55 26.65
CA SER A 65 6.40 10.60 26.89
C SER A 65 5.64 11.08 25.65
N ILE A 66 4.32 10.85 25.61
CA ILE A 66 3.45 11.27 24.50
C ILE A 66 3.54 12.79 24.28
N GLU A 67 3.52 13.56 25.36
CA GLU A 67 3.62 15.02 25.32
C GLU A 67 4.99 15.50 24.81
N GLU A 68 6.09 14.89 25.24
CA GLU A 68 7.44 15.22 24.77
C GLU A 68 7.62 14.87 23.29
N ALA A 69 7.12 13.71 22.86
CA ALA A 69 7.14 13.29 21.46
C ALA A 69 6.35 14.25 20.58
N GLN A 70 5.16 14.67 21.02
CA GLN A 70 4.34 15.66 20.31
C GLN A 70 5.04 17.02 20.22
N CYS A 71 5.59 17.54 21.33
CA CYS A 71 6.32 18.81 21.32
C CYS A 71 7.56 18.76 20.42
N THR A 72 8.28 17.64 20.44
CA THR A 72 9.43 17.43 19.55
C THR A 72 8.99 17.42 18.09
N LEU A 73 7.93 16.70 17.76
CA LEU A 73 7.45 16.59 16.39
C LEU A 73 6.95 17.93 15.83
N ASP A 74 6.27 18.73 16.65
CA ASP A 74 5.86 20.09 16.27
C ASP A 74 7.08 20.98 16.01
N PHE A 75 8.06 20.95 16.91
CA PHE A 75 9.29 21.74 16.78
C PHE A 75 10.11 21.35 15.54
N LEU A 76 10.21 20.05 15.23
CA LEU A 76 10.88 19.61 14.00
C LEU A 76 10.14 20.08 12.75
N GLN A 77 8.80 20.02 12.74
CA GLN A 77 7.99 20.49 11.61
C GLN A 77 8.13 22.01 11.42
N ASP A 78 8.19 22.75 12.52
CA ASP A 78 8.45 24.18 12.51
C ASP A 78 9.81 24.54 11.91
N LEU A 79 10.88 23.81 12.26
CA LEU A 79 12.19 23.97 11.63
C LEU A 79 12.14 23.67 10.12
N LEU A 80 11.44 22.59 9.74
CA LEU A 80 11.26 22.19 8.34
C LEU A 80 10.51 23.24 7.51
N ASP A 81 9.56 23.97 8.11
CA ASP A 81 8.76 24.99 7.44
C ASP A 81 9.41 26.39 7.45
N GLY A 82 10.21 26.72 8.46
CA GLY A 82 10.67 28.08 8.73
C GLY A 82 12.04 28.47 8.17
N THR A 83 12.78 27.55 7.54
CA THR A 83 14.18 27.80 7.14
C THR A 83 14.59 27.14 5.82
N SER A 84 15.38 27.85 5.00
CA SER A 84 16.07 27.29 3.82
C SER A 84 17.26 26.40 4.24
N LEU A 85 16.97 25.26 4.87
CA LEU A 85 17.99 24.39 5.46
C LEU A 85 18.87 23.71 4.40
N PRO A 86 20.15 23.44 4.72
CA PRO A 86 20.93 22.47 3.96
C PRO A 86 20.20 21.13 3.88
N MET A 87 20.29 20.45 2.73
CA MET A 87 19.57 19.19 2.49
C MET A 87 19.89 18.11 3.53
N ILE A 88 21.14 18.03 3.98
CA ILE A 88 21.58 17.11 5.04
C ILE A 88 20.83 17.38 6.36
N SER A 89 20.63 18.65 6.71
CA SER A 89 19.89 19.03 7.91
C SER A 89 18.40 18.71 7.75
N LYS A 90 17.81 19.06 6.60
CA LYS A 90 16.41 18.71 6.27
C LYS A 90 16.17 17.21 6.37
N ARG A 91 17.18 16.39 6.01
CA ARG A 91 17.16 14.93 6.11
C ARG A 91 17.00 14.44 7.52
N ALA A 92 17.90 14.86 8.40
CA ALA A 92 17.89 14.39 9.78
C ALA A 92 16.59 14.80 10.49
N LEU A 93 16.07 15.99 10.20
CA LEU A 93 14.79 16.47 10.76
C LEU A 93 13.60 15.64 10.25
N LEU A 94 13.46 15.48 8.92
CA LEU A 94 12.36 14.72 8.31
C LEU A 94 12.39 13.24 8.74
N LYS A 95 13.59 12.65 8.79
CA LYS A 95 13.82 11.29 9.31
C LYS A 95 13.30 11.12 10.71
N THR A 96 13.67 12.06 11.57
CA THR A 96 13.27 12.02 12.97
C THR A 96 11.77 12.24 13.11
N ALA A 97 11.18 13.14 12.31
CA ALA A 97 9.74 13.38 12.29
C ALA A 97 8.94 12.14 11.88
N LEU A 98 9.34 11.45 10.80
CA LEU A 98 8.74 10.19 10.35
C LEU A 98 8.86 9.09 11.42
N LYS A 99 10.03 8.99 12.05
CA LYS A 99 10.29 8.01 13.10
C LYS A 99 9.46 8.27 14.37
N LEU A 100 9.37 9.52 14.81
CA LEU A 100 8.53 9.92 15.95
C LEU A 100 7.05 9.65 15.67
N THR A 101 6.58 10.03 14.48
CA THR A 101 5.22 9.74 13.98
C THR A 101 4.90 8.25 14.07
N ARG A 102 5.87 7.39 13.71
CA ARG A 102 5.71 5.93 13.73
C ARG A 102 5.73 5.33 15.14
N ILE A 103 6.64 5.78 16.00
CA ILE A 103 6.81 5.27 17.37
C ILE A 103 5.63 5.68 18.26
N HIS A 104 5.23 6.95 18.18
CA HIS A 104 4.30 7.58 19.14
C HIS A 104 2.90 7.81 18.57
N ASP A 105 2.62 7.39 17.35
CA ASP A 105 1.29 7.46 16.71
C ASP A 105 0.72 8.90 16.58
N CYS A 106 1.61 9.89 16.48
CA CYS A 106 1.29 11.32 16.46
C CYS A 106 1.66 12.00 15.13
N VAL A 107 1.16 13.21 14.91
CA VAL A 107 1.48 14.09 13.76
C VAL A 107 1.68 15.51 14.25
N PRO A 108 2.41 16.37 13.55
CA PRO A 108 2.55 17.76 13.95
C PRO A 108 1.17 18.43 14.09
N ARG A 109 0.91 19.06 15.24
CA ARG A 109 -0.37 19.72 15.55
C ARG A 109 -0.68 20.84 14.57
N CYS A 110 0.33 21.48 13.99
CA CYS A 110 0.17 22.51 12.96
C CYS A 110 -0.47 21.96 11.66
N LEU A 111 -0.50 20.63 11.48
CA LEU A 111 -1.22 20.00 10.36
C LEU A 111 -2.68 19.71 10.69
N MET A 112 -3.08 19.76 11.96
CA MET A 112 -4.45 19.44 12.37
C MET A 112 -5.39 20.63 12.09
N LEU A 113 -6.28 20.46 11.13
CA LEU A 113 -7.25 21.47 10.73
C LEU A 113 -8.42 21.53 11.70
N LYS A 114 -8.84 22.76 12.05
CA LYS A 114 -10.04 23.05 12.83
C LYS A 114 -11.13 23.63 11.93
N GLY A 115 -12.39 23.39 12.28
CA GLY A 115 -13.53 24.06 11.64
C GLY A 115 -13.87 23.57 10.23
N PHE A 116 -13.45 22.35 9.86
CA PHE A 116 -13.89 21.73 8.62
C PHE A 116 -15.41 21.49 8.63
N LYS A 117 -16.06 21.85 7.53
CA LYS A 117 -17.47 21.57 7.27
C LYS A 117 -17.57 20.78 5.99
N LYS A 118 -17.99 19.52 6.11
CA LYS A 118 -18.31 18.67 4.96
C LYS A 118 -19.50 19.27 4.20
N THR A 119 -19.43 19.30 2.87
CA THR A 119 -20.52 19.78 2.01
C THR A 119 -21.00 18.66 1.10
N GLY A 120 -22.32 18.44 1.07
CA GLY A 120 -22.95 17.38 0.30
C GLY A 120 -23.07 16.06 1.07
N ASP A 121 -24.06 15.26 0.67
CA ASP A 121 -24.40 13.99 1.34
C ASP A 121 -23.67 12.78 0.76
N HIS A 122 -23.01 12.95 -0.40
CA HIS A 122 -22.33 11.87 -1.12
C HIS A 122 -20.92 12.30 -1.55
N PRO A 123 -19.96 11.36 -1.65
CA PRO A 123 -18.64 11.66 -2.18
C PRO A 123 -18.75 12.04 -3.66
N PHE A 124 -17.97 13.03 -4.11
CA PHE A 124 -18.00 13.45 -5.52
C PHE A 124 -17.13 12.56 -6.41
N ALA A 125 -16.19 11.83 -5.82
CA ALA A 125 -15.40 10.81 -6.49
C ALA A 125 -15.04 9.69 -5.51
N GLN A 126 -14.82 8.50 -6.06
CA GLN A 126 -14.46 7.31 -5.31
C GLN A 126 -13.25 6.66 -5.98
N GLY A 127 -12.14 6.59 -5.25
CA GLY A 127 -10.89 6.02 -5.73
C GLY A 127 -10.52 4.76 -4.97
N HIS A 128 -9.41 4.13 -5.38
CA HIS A 128 -8.85 2.95 -4.72
C HIS A 128 -8.48 3.22 -3.24
N PHE A 129 -7.95 4.41 -2.96
CA PHE A 129 -7.44 4.79 -1.64
C PHE A 129 -8.49 5.39 -0.70
N GLY A 130 -9.72 5.60 -1.17
CA GLY A 130 -10.73 6.25 -0.35
C GLY A 130 -11.82 6.98 -1.13
N GLU A 131 -12.60 7.74 -0.37
CA GLU A 131 -13.66 8.59 -0.90
C GLU A 131 -13.19 10.04 -0.90
N LEU A 132 -13.50 10.75 -1.99
CA LEU A 132 -13.22 12.17 -2.13
C LEU A 132 -14.49 12.97 -1.87
N TRP A 133 -14.41 13.86 -0.88
CA TRP A 133 -15.49 14.70 -0.42
C TRP A 133 -15.17 16.17 -0.62
N ARG A 134 -16.20 16.96 -0.88
CA ARG A 134 -16.10 18.42 -0.93
C ARG A 134 -16.36 18.98 0.46
N GLY A 135 -15.70 20.07 0.82
CA GLY A 135 -16.01 20.75 2.06
C GLY A 135 -15.47 22.17 2.10
N GLN A 136 -15.50 22.75 3.30
CA GLN A 136 -15.06 24.11 3.54
C GLN A 136 -14.22 24.21 4.81
N VAL A 137 -13.11 24.95 4.76
CA VAL A 137 -12.26 25.30 5.90
C VAL A 137 -12.02 26.80 5.87
N GLY A 138 -12.38 27.51 6.94
CA GLY A 138 -12.15 28.97 7.03
C GLY A 138 -12.80 29.78 5.90
N GLY A 139 -13.90 29.30 5.33
CA GLY A 139 -14.57 29.92 4.17
C GLY A 139 -14.03 29.47 2.81
N MET A 140 -12.86 28.81 2.76
CA MET A 140 -12.27 28.29 1.53
C MET A 140 -12.78 26.89 1.21
N GLU A 141 -13.03 26.65 -0.06
CA GLU A 141 -13.44 25.36 -0.59
C GLU A 141 -12.28 24.36 -0.66
N VAL A 142 -12.49 23.14 -0.19
CA VAL A 142 -11.45 22.11 -0.09
C VAL A 142 -11.92 20.76 -0.61
N ALA A 143 -10.96 19.95 -1.08
CA ALA A 143 -11.13 18.54 -1.34
C ALA A 143 -10.61 17.73 -0.14
N VAL A 144 -11.31 16.63 0.17
CA VAL A 144 -11.02 15.79 1.34
C VAL A 144 -10.94 14.34 0.91
N LYS A 145 -9.74 13.78 1.01
CA LYS A 145 -9.47 12.36 0.80
C LYS A 145 -9.66 11.64 2.12
N GLN A 146 -10.78 10.93 2.24
CA GLN A 146 -11.09 10.10 3.39
C GLN A 146 -10.60 8.68 3.13
N ALA A 147 -9.61 8.23 3.91
CA ALA A 147 -9.10 6.87 3.79
C ALA A 147 -10.20 5.85 4.15
N ARG A 148 -10.33 4.79 3.35
CA ARG A 148 -11.21 3.67 3.68
C ARG A 148 -10.59 2.83 4.80
N ILE A 149 -11.10 3.01 6.00
CA ILE A 149 -10.73 2.22 7.17
C ILE A 149 -11.78 1.11 7.31
N PHE A 150 -11.53 -0.06 6.72
CA PHE A 150 -12.37 -1.23 6.91
C PHE A 150 -12.23 -1.72 8.35
N ALA A 151 -13.35 -1.76 9.08
CA ALA A 151 -13.40 -1.99 10.52
C ALA A 151 -13.21 -3.46 10.94
N VAL A 152 -12.86 -4.36 10.02
CA VAL A 152 -12.91 -5.82 10.26
C VAL A 152 -11.56 -6.42 10.67
N ASP A 153 -10.42 -5.74 10.50
CA ASP A 153 -9.10 -6.34 10.81
C ASP A 153 -8.09 -5.38 11.46
N ASN A 154 -7.03 -5.96 12.05
CA ASN A 154 -5.79 -5.33 12.57
C ASN A 154 -5.02 -4.41 11.57
N ASN A 155 -5.62 -4.07 10.42
CA ASN A 155 -5.07 -3.22 9.36
C ASN A 155 -5.26 -1.71 9.60
N ILE A 156 -6.16 -1.30 10.51
CA ILE A 156 -6.43 0.13 10.78
C ILE A 156 -5.17 0.89 11.16
N LEU A 157 -4.34 0.35 12.06
CA LEU A 157 -3.10 0.98 12.50
C LEU A 157 -2.08 1.11 11.35
N LYS A 158 -2.04 0.13 10.43
CA LYS A 158 -1.15 0.20 9.26
C LYS A 158 -1.61 1.29 8.28
N VAL A 159 -2.91 1.35 7.99
CA VAL A 159 -3.51 2.39 7.15
C VAL A 159 -3.27 3.77 7.76
N LEU A 160 -3.51 3.95 9.06
CA LEU A 160 -3.26 5.21 9.74
C LEU A 160 -1.77 5.60 9.71
N ARG A 161 -0.84 4.66 9.88
CA ARG A 161 0.60 4.94 9.72
C ARG A 161 0.94 5.41 8.30
N GLN A 162 0.37 4.77 7.28
CA GLN A 162 0.56 5.17 5.88
C GLN A 162 0.01 6.58 5.62
N VAL A 163 -1.21 6.87 6.08
CA VAL A 163 -1.83 8.19 5.89
C VAL A 163 -1.07 9.28 6.65
N ARG A 164 -0.57 9.00 7.86
CA ARG A 164 0.31 9.94 8.58
C ARG A 164 1.60 10.18 7.84
N ARG A 165 2.25 9.12 7.35
CA ARG A 165 3.46 9.23 6.53
C ARG A 165 3.22 10.09 5.29
N GLU A 166 2.14 9.82 4.55
CA GLU A 166 1.70 10.59 3.38
C GLU A 166 1.56 12.07 3.75
N ALA A 167 0.91 12.40 4.87
CA ALA A 167 0.77 13.78 5.33
C ALA A 167 2.12 14.47 5.61
N ILE A 168 3.07 13.79 6.26
CA ILE A 168 4.40 14.37 6.57
C ILE A 168 5.18 14.64 5.29
N ILE A 169 5.21 13.69 4.35
CA ILE A 169 5.93 13.82 3.07
C ILE A 169 5.27 14.87 2.18
N TRP A 170 3.95 14.81 2.03
CA TRP A 170 3.19 15.74 1.22
C TRP A 170 3.35 17.18 1.74
N ARG A 171 3.43 17.37 3.06
CA ARG A 171 3.74 18.68 3.64
C ARG A 171 5.10 19.25 3.19
N GLN A 172 6.08 18.42 2.87
CA GLN A 172 7.40 18.90 2.43
C GLN A 172 7.42 19.37 0.98
N CYS A 173 6.35 19.11 0.22
CA CYS A 173 6.24 19.47 -1.18
C CYS A 173 5.64 20.87 -1.31
N ASP A 174 6.40 21.78 -1.89
CA ASP A 174 5.98 23.13 -2.26
C ASP A 174 6.48 23.45 -3.67
N HIS A 175 5.57 23.32 -4.63
CA HIS A 175 5.84 23.61 -6.04
C HIS A 175 4.52 23.98 -6.73
N PRO A 176 4.50 24.97 -7.66
CA PRO A 176 3.27 25.42 -8.32
C PRO A 176 2.52 24.31 -9.09
N ASN A 177 3.24 23.31 -9.59
CA ASN A 177 2.67 22.17 -10.33
C ASN A 177 2.55 20.88 -9.49
N VAL A 178 2.57 20.99 -8.16
CA VAL A 178 2.33 19.87 -7.24
C VAL A 178 1.24 20.26 -6.25
N LEU A 179 0.29 19.36 -5.99
CA LEU A 179 -0.93 19.67 -5.25
C LEU A 179 -0.57 20.15 -3.84
N PRO A 180 -1.03 21.34 -3.41
CA PRO A 180 -0.75 21.81 -2.06
C PRO A 180 -1.44 20.95 -0.99
N PHE A 181 -0.73 20.71 0.10
CA PHE A 181 -1.28 20.07 1.29
C PHE A 181 -1.72 21.12 2.32
N TYR A 182 -3.00 21.12 2.69
CA TYR A 182 -3.53 22.02 3.72
C TYR A 182 -3.45 21.43 5.11
N GLY A 183 -3.63 20.11 5.24
CA GLY A 183 -3.51 19.45 6.53
C GLY A 183 -4.41 18.24 6.66
N ILE A 184 -4.64 17.88 7.91
CA ILE A 184 -5.31 16.68 8.36
C ILE A 184 -6.58 17.08 9.09
N TYR A 185 -7.70 16.50 8.67
CA TYR A 185 -8.93 16.58 9.44
C TYR A 185 -9.19 15.23 10.12
N ARG A 186 -9.48 15.29 11.42
CA ARG A 186 -9.90 14.14 12.23
C ARG A 186 -11.28 14.41 12.78
N GLY A 187 -12.27 13.62 12.34
CA GLY A 187 -13.61 13.67 12.91
C GLY A 187 -13.69 12.94 14.25
N SER A 188 -14.88 12.94 14.86
CA SER A 188 -15.13 12.31 16.16
C SER A 188 -15.02 10.78 16.14
N ALA A 189 -15.06 10.15 14.96
CA ALA A 189 -14.92 8.70 14.80
C ALA A 189 -13.46 8.32 14.42
N PRO A 190 -12.89 7.24 14.98
CA PRO A 190 -11.53 6.78 14.65
C PRO A 190 -11.28 6.49 13.16
N SER A 191 -12.35 6.18 12.41
CA SER A 191 -12.34 5.91 10.97
C SER A 191 -12.33 7.16 10.07
N THR A 192 -12.22 8.35 10.66
CA THR A 192 -12.28 9.63 9.92
C THR A 192 -10.93 10.33 9.93
N TYR A 193 -9.92 9.70 9.35
CA TYR A 193 -8.63 10.33 9.08
C TYR A 193 -8.64 10.83 7.64
N CYS A 194 -8.55 12.15 7.46
CA CYS A 194 -8.73 12.77 6.15
C CYS A 194 -7.55 13.69 5.81
N LEU A 195 -7.07 13.58 4.57
CA LEU A 195 -6.09 14.50 4.00
C LEU A 195 -6.82 15.59 3.22
N VAL A 196 -6.43 16.85 3.42
CA VAL A 196 -7.13 18.02 2.90
C VAL A 196 -6.23 18.82 1.97
N SER A 197 -6.77 19.18 0.82
CA SER A 197 -6.11 19.97 -0.22
C SER A 197 -7.08 21.01 -0.79
N PRO A 198 -6.62 21.99 -1.60
CA PRO A 198 -7.52 22.87 -2.34
C PRO A 198 -8.45 22.06 -3.24
N PHE A 199 -9.70 22.51 -3.39
CA PHE A 199 -10.60 21.92 -4.39
C PHE A 199 -10.26 22.44 -5.79
N MET A 200 -9.90 21.53 -6.69
CA MET A 200 -9.58 21.84 -8.08
C MET A 200 -10.85 21.84 -8.94
N VAL A 201 -11.41 23.02 -9.19
CA VAL A 201 -12.73 23.20 -9.84
C VAL A 201 -12.80 22.64 -11.25
N ASN A 202 -11.68 22.61 -11.97
CA ASN A 202 -11.59 22.07 -13.32
C ASN A 202 -11.44 20.53 -13.34
N GLY A 203 -11.33 19.90 -12.16
CA GLY A 203 -11.28 18.45 -12.00
C GLY A 203 -9.93 17.84 -12.40
N SER A 204 -9.95 16.54 -12.73
CA SER A 204 -8.77 15.88 -13.27
C SER A 204 -8.49 16.31 -14.72
N LEU A 205 -7.26 16.12 -15.21
CA LEU A 205 -6.87 16.36 -16.60
C LEU A 205 -7.86 15.67 -17.53
N ARG A 206 -8.19 14.40 -17.27
CA ARG A 206 -9.17 13.65 -18.05
C ARG A 206 -10.54 14.33 -18.09
N GLN A 207 -11.03 14.86 -16.98
CA GLN A 207 -12.30 15.59 -16.94
C GLN A 207 -12.21 16.93 -17.69
N TYR A 208 -11.09 17.63 -17.56
CA TYR A 208 -10.83 18.92 -18.20
C TYR A 208 -10.76 18.80 -19.73
N MET A 209 -10.03 17.81 -20.23
CA MET A 209 -9.87 17.55 -21.68
C MET A 209 -11.20 17.21 -22.35
N ASN A 210 -12.16 16.63 -21.64
CA ASN A 210 -13.49 16.31 -22.16
C ASN A 210 -14.46 17.50 -22.18
N LYS A 211 -14.17 18.56 -21.41
CA LYS A 211 -15.06 19.72 -21.25
C LYS A 211 -14.58 20.98 -21.96
N THR A 212 -13.32 21.00 -22.40
CA THR A 212 -12.66 22.18 -22.95
C THR A 212 -12.46 21.99 -24.45
N ASP A 213 -12.96 22.93 -25.26
CA ASP A 213 -12.93 22.82 -26.72
C ASP A 213 -11.51 22.93 -27.29
N ASP A 214 -10.65 23.77 -26.70
CA ASP A 214 -9.26 23.96 -27.13
C ASP A 214 -8.33 24.20 -25.93
N PRO A 215 -7.95 23.14 -25.19
CA PRO A 215 -7.05 23.27 -24.05
C PRO A 215 -5.64 23.62 -24.51
N ASP A 216 -4.90 24.42 -23.73
CA ASP A 216 -3.49 24.70 -24.00
C ASP A 216 -2.62 23.49 -23.67
N ARG A 217 -2.57 22.55 -24.61
CA ARG A 217 -1.89 21.26 -24.47
C ARG A 217 -0.40 21.42 -24.22
N HIS A 218 0.22 22.43 -24.83
CA HIS A 218 1.64 22.67 -24.65
C HIS A 218 1.95 23.07 -23.21
N ASN A 219 1.26 24.09 -22.68
CA ASN A 219 1.49 24.53 -21.31
C ASN A 219 1.09 23.48 -20.27
N LEU A 220 0.02 22.71 -20.50
CA LEU A 220 -0.33 21.58 -19.64
C LEU A 220 0.79 20.55 -19.57
N ALA A 221 1.36 20.17 -20.71
CA ALA A 221 2.47 19.21 -20.75
C ALA A 221 3.70 19.76 -20.03
N LEU A 222 4.07 21.03 -20.26
CA LEU A 222 5.17 21.70 -19.56
C LEU A 222 4.96 21.72 -18.04
N ASP A 223 3.77 22.08 -17.58
CA ASP A 223 3.44 22.10 -16.15
C ASP A 223 3.61 20.73 -15.48
N ILE A 224 3.14 19.67 -16.13
CA ILE A 224 3.29 18.29 -15.64
C ILE A 224 4.79 17.91 -15.61
N THR A 225 5.56 18.27 -16.64
CA THR A 225 7.02 18.05 -16.66
C THR A 225 7.71 18.75 -15.49
N ARG A 226 7.38 20.03 -15.20
CA ARG A 226 7.96 20.77 -14.06
C ARG A 226 7.64 20.11 -12.74
N GLY A 227 6.37 19.73 -12.53
CA GLY A 227 5.92 19.06 -11.31
C GLY A 227 6.63 17.72 -11.11
N MET A 228 6.75 16.91 -12.17
CA MET A 228 7.44 15.62 -12.07
C MET A 228 8.94 15.82 -11.85
N ASN A 229 9.57 16.79 -12.51
CA ASN A 229 10.99 17.10 -12.30
C ASN A 229 11.23 17.50 -10.86
N TYR A 230 10.37 18.35 -10.29
CA TYR A 230 10.40 18.71 -8.88
C TYR A 230 10.31 17.47 -7.98
N LEU A 231 9.34 16.58 -8.20
CA LEU A 231 9.20 15.34 -7.43
C LEU A 231 10.45 14.46 -7.52
N HIS A 232 11.01 14.24 -8.72
CA HIS A 232 12.24 13.47 -8.91
C HIS A 232 13.48 14.17 -8.33
N THR A 233 13.52 15.50 -8.28
CA THR A 233 14.61 16.23 -7.60
C THR A 233 14.51 16.17 -6.08
N LEU A 234 13.32 15.84 -5.57
CA LEU A 234 13.09 15.38 -4.21
C LEU A 234 13.13 13.85 -4.15
N SER A 235 13.56 13.16 -5.20
CA SER A 235 13.61 11.69 -5.32
C SER A 235 12.36 10.95 -4.86
N ILE A 236 11.21 11.55 -5.11
CA ILE A 236 9.90 10.93 -4.97
C ILE A 236 9.58 10.25 -6.29
N VAL A 237 9.50 8.92 -6.27
CA VAL A 237 8.86 8.15 -7.34
C VAL A 237 7.36 8.33 -7.20
N HIS A 238 6.68 8.76 -8.26
CA HIS A 238 5.22 8.87 -8.25
C HIS A 238 4.57 7.47 -8.27
N GLY A 239 4.96 6.61 -9.22
CA GLY A 239 4.58 5.20 -9.30
C GLY A 239 3.11 4.91 -9.64
N ASP A 240 2.30 5.92 -9.96
CA ASP A 240 0.91 5.82 -10.44
C ASP A 240 0.53 7.06 -11.27
N LEU A 241 1.45 7.57 -12.08
CA LEU A 241 1.23 8.79 -12.85
C LEU A 241 0.27 8.51 -14.02
N LYS A 242 -0.87 9.22 -14.04
CA LYS A 242 -1.93 9.13 -15.05
C LYS A 242 -2.79 10.39 -15.05
N GLY A 243 -3.58 10.62 -16.10
CA GLY A 243 -4.43 11.80 -16.22
C GLY A 243 -5.49 11.97 -15.12
N ASP A 244 -5.88 10.90 -14.42
CA ASP A 244 -6.77 10.99 -13.25
C ASP A 244 -6.06 11.57 -12.00
N ASN A 245 -4.73 11.47 -11.92
CA ASN A 245 -3.90 12.00 -10.84
C ASN A 245 -3.26 13.35 -11.18
N ILE A 246 -3.60 13.93 -12.34
CA ILE A 246 -3.28 15.31 -12.68
C ILE A 246 -4.56 16.13 -12.48
N LEU A 247 -4.52 17.16 -11.65
CA LEU A 247 -5.64 18.07 -11.43
C LEU A 247 -5.39 19.39 -12.15
N ILE A 248 -6.47 20.02 -12.63
CA ILE A 248 -6.41 21.30 -13.30
C ILE A 248 -6.92 22.38 -12.35
N ALA A 249 -6.10 23.38 -12.14
CA ALA A 249 -6.37 24.47 -11.24
C ALA A 249 -7.24 25.55 -11.91
N ASP A 250 -7.75 26.53 -11.17
CA ASP A 250 -8.72 27.52 -11.70
C ASP A 250 -8.11 28.49 -12.73
N ASP A 251 -6.79 28.69 -12.69
CA ASP A 251 -6.01 29.40 -13.71
C ASP A 251 -5.51 28.49 -14.84
N CYS A 252 -6.11 27.31 -14.98
CA CYS A 252 -5.83 26.30 -16.01
C CYS A 252 -4.44 25.64 -15.93
N ARG A 253 -3.68 25.83 -14.85
CA ARG A 253 -2.41 25.12 -14.64
C ARG A 253 -2.61 23.65 -14.26
N ALA A 254 -1.69 22.80 -14.69
CA ALA A 254 -1.68 21.39 -14.30
C ALA A 254 -0.90 21.19 -12.99
N VAL A 255 -1.46 20.37 -12.12
CA VAL A 255 -0.96 20.12 -10.77
C VAL A 255 -1.00 18.62 -10.47
N ILE A 256 0.13 18.04 -10.06
CA ILE A 256 0.24 16.61 -9.78
C ILE A 256 -0.32 16.29 -8.39
N ALA A 257 -1.16 15.27 -8.30
CA ALA A 257 -1.78 14.78 -7.07
C ALA A 257 -1.46 13.29 -6.84
N ASP A 258 -1.79 12.77 -5.65
CA ASP A 258 -1.67 11.34 -5.31
C ASP A 258 -0.28 10.73 -5.57
N PHE A 259 0.76 11.54 -5.39
CA PHE A 259 2.16 11.13 -5.46
C PHE A 259 2.64 10.53 -4.13
N GLY A 260 3.66 9.66 -4.18
CA GLY A 260 4.35 9.17 -2.97
C GLY A 260 3.63 8.08 -2.18
N ILE A 261 2.61 7.43 -2.76
CA ILE A 261 1.89 6.29 -2.15
C ILE A 261 2.53 4.94 -2.56
N SER A 262 3.28 4.90 -3.65
CA SER A 262 4.00 3.72 -4.15
C SER A 262 5.46 3.75 -3.66
N PHE A 263 5.73 2.95 -2.62
CA PHE A 263 7.01 2.73 -1.92
C PHE A 263 8.32 2.99 -2.69
N VAL A 264 9.31 3.48 -1.93
CA VAL A 264 10.74 3.25 -2.16
C VAL A 264 11.17 2.02 -1.34
N MET A 265 11.66 1.02 -2.08
CA MET A 265 12.40 -0.21 -1.76
C MET A 265 12.43 -0.77 -0.33
N GLY A 266 11.98 -2.03 -0.20
CA GLY A 266 12.40 -2.95 0.87
C GLY A 266 11.33 -3.90 1.41
N GLY A 267 10.05 -3.57 1.24
CA GLY A 267 8.93 -4.44 1.62
C GLY A 267 7.94 -4.47 0.46
N THR A 268 7.45 -5.67 0.14
CA THR A 268 6.44 -5.98 -0.88
C THR A 268 5.68 -4.76 -1.39
N THR A 269 5.95 -4.39 -2.65
CA THR A 269 5.03 -3.59 -3.45
C THR A 269 3.68 -4.29 -3.39
N PHE A 270 2.69 -3.70 -2.70
CA PHE A 270 1.33 -4.10 -2.99
C PHE A 270 1.10 -3.67 -4.43
N ALA A 271 1.12 -4.65 -5.34
CA ALA A 271 0.60 -4.51 -6.68
C ALA A 271 -0.70 -3.73 -6.55
N THR A 272 -0.82 -2.62 -7.29
CA THR A 272 -2.10 -1.96 -7.50
C THR A 272 -3.06 -3.03 -7.99
N SER A 273 -3.95 -3.52 -7.12
CA SER A 273 -4.96 -4.47 -7.54
C SER A 273 -5.75 -3.86 -8.69
N PRO A 274 -6.12 -4.65 -9.72
CA PRO A 274 -6.80 -4.14 -10.89
C PRO A 274 -8.07 -3.40 -10.44
N SER A 275 -8.21 -2.15 -10.90
CA SER A 275 -9.38 -1.34 -10.57
C SER A 275 -10.64 -2.09 -10.96
N SER A 276 -11.61 -2.20 -10.06
CA SER A 276 -12.96 -2.71 -10.33
C SER A 276 -13.82 -1.75 -11.16
N SER A 277 -13.23 -0.74 -11.79
CA SER A 277 -13.91 0.05 -12.81
C SER A 277 -13.99 -0.77 -14.10
N ARG A 278 -15.14 -0.77 -14.76
CA ARG A 278 -15.41 -1.50 -16.01
C ARG A 278 -14.58 -1.01 -17.22
N ASN A 279 -13.49 -0.27 -16.97
CA ASN A 279 -12.66 0.45 -17.94
C ASN A 279 -11.13 0.30 -17.68
N GLY A 280 -10.64 -0.90 -17.29
CA GLY A 280 -9.21 -1.23 -17.27
C GLY A 280 -8.39 -0.56 -16.15
N GLY A 281 -7.39 -1.26 -15.61
CA GLY A 281 -6.53 -0.77 -14.53
C GLY A 281 -5.51 0.30 -14.96
N THR A 282 -4.53 0.55 -14.09
CA THR A 282 -3.36 1.44 -14.32
C THR A 282 -2.35 0.88 -15.34
N VAL A 283 -2.57 -0.34 -15.84
CA VAL A 283 -1.74 -1.08 -16.80
C VAL A 283 -1.34 -0.26 -18.02
N ARG A 284 -2.19 0.65 -18.49
CA ARG A 284 -1.97 1.44 -19.72
C ARG A 284 -0.85 2.48 -19.61
N TRP A 285 -0.51 2.88 -18.39
CA TRP A 285 0.55 3.83 -18.09
C TRP A 285 1.82 3.15 -17.59
N GLN A 286 1.75 1.86 -17.24
CA GLN A 286 2.87 1.15 -16.65
C GLN A 286 3.95 0.81 -17.67
N ALA A 287 5.20 1.00 -17.25
CA ALA A 287 6.39 0.68 -18.03
C ALA A 287 6.57 -0.85 -18.20
N PRO A 288 7.27 -1.31 -19.27
CA PRO A 288 7.51 -2.72 -19.54
C PRO A 288 8.06 -3.51 -18.34
N GLU A 289 9.00 -2.93 -17.61
CA GLU A 289 9.64 -3.55 -16.44
C GLU A 289 8.68 -3.67 -15.26
N VAL A 290 7.79 -2.69 -15.06
CA VAL A 290 6.76 -2.71 -14.00
C VAL A 290 5.69 -3.74 -14.33
N LEU A 291 5.28 -3.84 -15.60
CA LEU A 291 4.39 -4.91 -16.08
C LEU A 291 5.04 -6.30 -15.98
N SER A 292 6.37 -6.35 -15.89
CA SER A 292 7.18 -7.55 -15.67
C SER A 292 7.55 -7.75 -14.19
N ASN A 293 6.77 -7.18 -13.26
CA ASN A 293 6.90 -7.28 -11.80
C ASN A 293 8.14 -6.59 -11.18
N SER A 294 8.80 -5.66 -11.89
CA SER A 294 9.80 -4.79 -11.26
C SER A 294 9.11 -3.70 -10.42
N PRO A 295 9.74 -3.24 -9.33
CA PRO A 295 9.22 -2.11 -8.57
C PRO A 295 9.19 -0.84 -9.43
N ASN A 296 8.29 0.08 -9.09
CA ASN A 296 8.29 1.42 -9.68
C ASN A 296 9.63 2.14 -9.40
N SER A 297 10.05 2.96 -10.36
CA SER A 297 11.34 3.66 -10.35
C SER A 297 11.24 4.96 -11.14
N PHE A 298 12.27 5.83 -11.06
CA PHE A 298 12.28 7.07 -11.85
C PHE A 298 12.14 6.83 -13.36
N PRO A 299 12.82 5.85 -13.98
CA PRO A 299 12.58 5.53 -15.40
C PRO A 299 11.15 5.04 -15.69
N ALA A 300 10.49 4.35 -14.75
CA ALA A 300 9.10 3.93 -14.91
C ALA A 300 8.13 5.11 -14.89
N ASP A 301 8.40 6.11 -14.05
CA ASP A 301 7.65 7.38 -14.06
C ASP A 301 7.84 8.14 -15.39
N VAL A 302 9.03 8.12 -15.99
CA VAL A 302 9.28 8.76 -17.30
C VAL A 302 8.46 8.10 -18.41
N TYR A 303 8.32 6.78 -18.38
CA TYR A 303 7.42 6.07 -19.29
C TYR A 303 5.95 6.49 -19.06
N SER A 304 5.51 6.50 -17.80
CA SER A 304 4.15 6.88 -17.42
C SER A 304 3.83 8.33 -17.80
N LEU A 305 4.81 9.24 -17.65
CA LEU A 305 4.71 10.65 -18.03
C LEU A 305 4.44 10.82 -19.52
N THR A 306 5.01 9.94 -20.34
CA THR A 306 4.78 9.99 -21.78
C THR A 306 3.42 9.45 -22.17
N CYS A 307 2.91 8.47 -21.41
CA CYS A 307 1.50 8.08 -21.49
C CYS A 307 0.57 9.24 -21.09
N VAL A 308 0.96 10.09 -20.13
CA VAL A 308 0.23 11.32 -19.81
C VAL A 308 0.35 12.36 -20.92
N TYR A 309 1.51 12.54 -21.55
CA TYR A 309 1.62 13.40 -22.74
C TYR A 309 0.69 12.93 -23.85
N PHE A 310 0.53 11.61 -24.05
CA PHE A 310 -0.47 11.08 -24.96
C PHE A 310 -1.88 11.55 -24.58
N GLU A 311 -2.27 11.47 -23.31
CA GLU A 311 -3.58 11.98 -22.85
C GLU A 311 -3.74 13.48 -23.13
N VAL A 312 -2.69 14.26 -22.85
CA VAL A 312 -2.68 15.72 -23.08
C VAL A 312 -2.83 16.04 -24.56
N PHE A 313 -2.16 15.33 -25.47
CA PHE A 313 -2.18 15.63 -26.91
C PHE A 313 -3.27 14.89 -27.70
N ASP A 314 -3.83 13.80 -27.20
CA ASP A 314 -4.91 13.06 -27.87
C ASP A 314 -6.29 13.37 -27.28
N GLY A 315 -6.34 13.65 -25.97
CA GLY A 315 -7.59 13.73 -25.21
C GLY A 315 -8.20 12.37 -24.87
N ALA A 316 -7.54 11.26 -25.24
CA ALA A 316 -7.97 9.90 -24.95
C ALA A 316 -6.94 9.15 -24.09
N ILE A 317 -7.39 8.05 -23.49
CA ILE A 317 -6.53 7.15 -22.72
C ILE A 317 -5.57 6.39 -23.67
N PRO A 318 -4.29 6.17 -23.29
CA PRO A 318 -3.37 5.35 -24.05
C PRO A 318 -3.94 3.95 -24.32
N TRP A 319 -3.71 3.44 -25.52
CA TRP A 319 -4.23 2.13 -25.94
C TRP A 319 -5.76 1.98 -25.85
N SER A 320 -6.50 3.08 -26.02
CA SER A 320 -7.97 3.06 -26.02
C SER A 320 -8.51 1.98 -26.96
N GLY A 321 -9.44 1.17 -26.48
CA GLY A 321 -10.05 0.06 -27.24
C GLY A 321 -9.35 -1.30 -27.09
N LEU A 322 -8.20 -1.36 -26.42
CA LEU A 322 -7.56 -2.63 -26.04
C LEU A 322 -7.89 -3.01 -24.58
N ASN A 323 -8.04 -4.30 -24.29
CA ASN A 323 -8.07 -4.79 -22.90
C ASN A 323 -6.64 -4.85 -22.31
N ASP A 324 -6.53 -4.96 -20.99
CA ASP A 324 -5.24 -4.87 -20.28
C ASP A 324 -4.24 -5.96 -20.73
N GLY A 325 -4.70 -7.18 -21.00
CA GLY A 325 -3.85 -8.24 -21.56
C GLY A 325 -3.29 -7.90 -22.95
N ALA A 326 -4.11 -7.32 -23.82
CA ALA A 326 -3.67 -6.85 -25.14
C ALA A 326 -2.68 -5.68 -25.04
N VAL A 327 -2.83 -4.81 -24.04
CA VAL A 327 -1.85 -3.74 -23.74
C VAL A 327 -0.52 -4.35 -23.33
N ILE A 328 -0.52 -5.29 -22.38
CA ILE A 328 0.68 -5.99 -21.91
C ILE A 328 1.41 -6.67 -23.08
N ILE A 329 0.70 -7.35 -23.98
CA ILE A 329 1.32 -7.94 -25.19
C ILE A 329 1.98 -6.87 -26.07
N ASN A 330 1.30 -5.77 -26.33
CA ASN A 330 1.85 -4.73 -27.21
C ASN A 330 3.10 -4.08 -26.59
N VAL A 331 3.09 -3.83 -25.29
CA VAL A 331 4.18 -3.16 -24.57
C VAL A 331 5.36 -4.11 -24.32
N ILE A 332 5.13 -5.29 -23.73
CA ILE A 332 6.20 -6.22 -23.36
C ILE A 332 6.71 -7.01 -24.57
N VAL A 333 5.80 -7.67 -25.29
CA VAL A 333 6.17 -8.67 -26.31
C VAL A 333 6.46 -8.01 -27.65
N LYS A 334 5.57 -7.12 -28.10
CA LYS A 334 5.72 -6.44 -29.40
C LYS A 334 6.61 -5.21 -29.33
N LYS A 335 6.99 -4.77 -28.12
CA LYS A 335 7.80 -3.57 -27.86
C LYS A 335 7.25 -2.33 -28.58
N ARG A 336 5.93 -2.16 -28.59
CA ARG A 336 5.22 -1.04 -29.22
C ARG A 336 4.77 -0.04 -28.16
N HIS A 337 4.67 1.23 -28.58
CA HIS A 337 3.97 2.30 -27.87
C HIS A 337 2.65 2.62 -28.59
N PRO A 338 1.71 3.38 -27.96
CA PRO A 338 0.50 3.85 -28.63
C PRO A 338 0.84 4.64 -29.91
N PRO A 339 -0.07 4.75 -30.88
CA PRO A 339 0.10 5.68 -32.00
C PRO A 339 0.38 7.10 -31.50
N TYR A 340 1.06 7.93 -32.29
CA TYR A 340 1.26 9.33 -31.89
C TYR A 340 -0.09 10.07 -31.79
N PRO A 341 -0.23 10.99 -30.82
CA PRO A 341 -1.49 11.72 -30.58
C PRO A 341 -1.98 12.55 -31.77
N LYS A 342 -3.29 12.61 -31.97
CA LYS A 342 -3.91 13.31 -33.12
C LYS A 342 -3.66 14.82 -33.14
N HIS A 343 -3.67 15.48 -31.98
CA HIS A 343 -3.51 16.93 -31.88
C HIS A 343 -2.07 17.36 -31.61
N LEU A 344 -1.10 16.46 -31.80
CA LEU A 344 0.32 16.81 -31.65
C LEU A 344 0.73 17.87 -32.68
N GLU A 345 0.30 17.69 -33.94
CA GLU A 345 0.62 18.57 -35.07
C GLU A 345 0.03 19.98 -34.95
N SER A 346 -1.08 20.14 -34.22
CA SER A 346 -1.74 21.44 -34.04
C SER A 346 -1.06 22.37 -33.03
N THR A 347 -0.01 21.93 -32.34
CA THR A 347 0.62 22.69 -31.24
C THR A 347 1.74 23.63 -31.67
N GLY A 348 2.20 23.55 -32.93
CA GLY A 348 3.41 24.25 -33.40
C GLY A 348 4.72 23.67 -32.83
N HIS A 349 4.67 22.69 -31.93
CA HIS A 349 5.81 22.07 -31.25
C HIS A 349 5.88 20.55 -31.50
N ALA A 350 5.26 20.08 -32.58
CA ALA A 350 5.03 18.66 -32.81
C ALA A 350 6.31 17.82 -32.87
N GLU A 351 7.34 18.32 -33.57
CA GLU A 351 8.62 17.62 -33.71
C GLU A 351 9.34 17.49 -32.36
N LEU A 352 9.35 18.57 -31.57
CA LEU A 352 9.93 18.59 -30.23
C LEU A 352 9.27 17.54 -29.32
N TRP A 353 7.94 17.55 -29.25
CA TRP A 353 7.22 16.59 -28.41
C TRP A 353 7.33 15.16 -28.93
N ARG A 354 7.34 14.96 -30.25
CA ARG A 354 7.56 13.64 -30.85
C ARG A 354 8.92 13.08 -30.46
N GLU A 355 9.98 13.88 -30.51
CA GLU A 355 11.32 13.47 -30.10
C GLU A 355 11.35 13.07 -28.62
N VAL A 356 10.81 13.93 -27.75
CA VAL A 356 10.72 13.65 -26.30
C VAL A 356 9.95 12.37 -26.03
N MET A 357 8.75 12.22 -26.61
CA MET A 357 7.91 11.05 -26.40
C MET A 357 8.56 9.76 -26.91
N THR A 358 9.26 9.82 -28.05
CA THR A 358 9.99 8.67 -28.61
C THR A 358 11.01 8.13 -27.61
N LYS A 359 11.82 9.02 -27.01
CA LYS A 359 12.88 8.65 -26.06
C LYS A 359 12.31 8.13 -24.74
N CYS A 360 11.22 8.71 -24.27
CA CYS A 360 10.66 8.39 -22.96
C CYS A 360 9.87 7.07 -22.92
N TRP A 361 9.35 6.60 -24.07
CA TRP A 361 8.74 5.27 -24.20
C TRP A 361 9.72 4.17 -24.61
N SER A 362 11.03 4.41 -24.56
CA SER A 362 12.05 3.38 -24.79
C SER A 362 11.77 2.13 -23.94
N HIS A 363 11.88 0.96 -24.56
CA HIS A 363 11.54 -0.31 -23.92
C HIS A 363 12.44 -0.56 -22.72
N GLU A 364 13.75 -0.38 -22.89
CA GLU A 364 14.74 -0.54 -21.82
C GLU A 364 14.76 0.71 -20.90
N PRO A 365 14.72 0.56 -19.57
CA PRO A 365 14.65 1.69 -18.64
C PRO A 365 15.81 2.68 -18.73
N GLN A 366 17.03 2.18 -18.94
CA GLN A 366 18.26 2.98 -19.02
C GLN A 366 18.36 3.86 -20.27
N ASP A 367 17.57 3.56 -21.30
CA ASP A 367 17.54 4.34 -22.55
C ASP A 367 16.58 5.54 -22.46
N ARG A 368 15.83 5.64 -21.35
CA ARG A 368 14.92 6.76 -21.10
C ARG A 368 15.71 7.94 -20.51
N PRO A 369 15.43 9.17 -20.96
CA PRO A 369 16.09 10.36 -20.42
C PRO A 369 15.67 10.61 -18.97
N THR A 370 16.51 11.33 -18.23
CA THR A 370 16.08 11.87 -16.92
C THR A 370 15.11 13.02 -17.12
N LEU A 371 14.33 13.38 -16.09
CA LEU A 371 13.47 14.57 -16.17
C LEU A 371 14.25 15.86 -16.37
N LEU A 372 15.49 15.93 -15.87
CA LEU A 372 16.38 17.06 -16.12
C LEU A 372 16.71 17.18 -17.62
N ASP A 373 17.03 16.06 -18.29
CA ASP A 373 17.30 16.04 -19.73
C ASP A 373 16.06 16.47 -20.53
N ILE A 374 14.86 16.07 -20.09
CA ILE A 374 13.59 16.45 -20.73
C ILE A 374 13.33 17.96 -20.57
N VAL A 375 13.49 18.51 -19.36
CA VAL A 375 13.34 19.95 -19.09
C VAL A 375 14.31 20.78 -19.95
N GLN A 376 15.56 20.34 -20.06
CA GLN A 376 16.56 20.98 -20.92
C GLN A 376 16.19 20.90 -22.41
N SER A 377 15.74 19.74 -22.88
CA SER A 377 15.32 19.54 -24.27
C SER A 377 14.14 20.44 -24.66
N LEU A 378 13.21 20.66 -23.71
CA LEU A 378 12.06 21.53 -23.88
C LEU A 378 12.39 23.03 -23.73
N HIS A 379 13.67 23.41 -23.55
CA HIS A 379 14.13 24.79 -23.35
C HIS A 379 13.37 25.54 -22.25
N MET A 380 12.99 24.83 -21.20
CA MET A 380 12.18 25.39 -20.12
C MET A 380 13.05 26.28 -19.24
N THR A 381 12.68 27.55 -19.11
CA THR A 381 13.27 28.46 -18.12
C THR A 381 12.66 28.21 -16.73
N GLU A 382 13.45 28.40 -15.67
CA GLU A 382 12.95 28.34 -14.29
C GLU A 382 11.99 29.50 -13.96
N ASP A 383 12.00 30.57 -14.76
CA ASP A 383 11.09 31.71 -14.63
C ASP A 383 9.65 31.30 -14.95
N MET A 384 8.89 30.99 -13.90
CA MET A 384 7.45 30.81 -13.95
C MET A 384 6.77 32.18 -13.84
N PRO A 385 5.90 32.58 -14.78
CA PRO A 385 5.01 33.70 -14.54
C PRO A 385 4.11 33.33 -13.35
N MET A 386 4.39 33.93 -12.19
CA MET A 386 3.52 33.85 -11.02
C MET A 386 2.23 34.60 -11.33
N THR A 387 1.25 33.95 -11.93
CA THR A 387 -0.14 34.40 -11.78
C THR A 387 -0.51 34.23 -10.31
N GLU A 388 -1.07 35.30 -9.71
CA GLU A 388 -1.66 35.24 -8.37
C GLU A 388 -2.73 34.16 -8.36
N SER A 389 -2.34 32.99 -7.91
CA SER A 389 -3.25 31.87 -7.73
C SER A 389 -4.26 32.19 -6.64
N LYS A 390 -5.53 31.87 -6.85
CA LYS A 390 -6.54 31.92 -5.78
C LYS A 390 -6.32 30.85 -4.70
N TRP A 391 -5.44 29.87 -4.91
CA TRP A 391 -5.03 28.91 -3.88
C TRP A 391 -3.98 29.62 -3.02
N ASP A 392 -4.52 30.47 -2.15
CA ASP A 392 -3.78 31.29 -1.23
C ASP A 392 -2.85 30.43 -0.37
N ARG A 393 -1.55 30.48 -0.68
CA ARG A 393 -0.46 29.87 0.13
C ARG A 393 -0.53 30.28 1.60
N SER A 394 -1.28 31.33 1.94
CA SER A 394 -1.48 31.77 3.32
C SER A 394 -2.52 30.98 4.11
N VAL A 395 -3.27 30.01 3.56
CA VAL A 395 -4.18 29.18 4.39
C VAL A 395 -3.40 28.36 5.44
N PRO A 396 -2.34 27.61 5.09
CA PRO A 396 -1.47 27.00 6.10
C PRO A 396 -0.83 28.03 7.03
N THR A 397 -0.50 29.23 6.53
CA THR A 397 0.20 30.29 7.30
C THR A 397 -0.71 31.05 8.26
N ARG A 398 -2.01 31.19 7.96
CA ARG A 398 -3.06 31.79 8.83
C ARG A 398 -3.53 30.83 9.92
N LEU A 399 -3.24 29.54 9.76
CA LEU A 399 -3.54 28.50 10.75
C LEU A 399 -2.39 28.29 11.75
N ARG A 400 -1.31 29.07 11.65
CA ARG A 400 -0.10 28.93 12.45
C ARG A 400 0.22 30.22 13.18
N ASP A 401 0.54 30.10 14.45
CA ASP A 401 1.22 31.17 15.18
C ASP A 401 2.66 31.30 14.63
N PRO A 402 3.25 32.51 14.59
CA PRO A 402 4.62 32.70 14.15
C PRO A 402 5.61 31.97 15.06
N LEU A 403 6.66 31.42 14.45
CA LEU A 403 7.73 30.70 15.13
C LEU A 403 8.56 31.59 16.08
N VAL A 404 9.27 30.88 16.97
CA VAL A 404 10.29 31.30 17.96
C VAL A 404 9.79 31.45 19.40
N GLN A 405 9.14 30.41 19.92
CA GLN A 405 9.29 30.06 21.35
C GLN A 405 9.64 28.57 21.44
N ILE A 406 10.77 28.25 22.08
CA ILE A 406 11.12 26.86 22.39
C ILE A 406 10.01 26.32 23.30
N PRO A 407 9.28 25.27 22.91
CA PRO A 407 8.22 24.72 23.74
C PRO A 407 8.77 24.31 25.11
N SER A 408 8.11 24.71 26.20
CA SER A 408 8.54 24.35 27.56
C SER A 408 8.51 22.84 27.86
N GLY A 409 7.94 22.03 26.95
CA GLY A 409 7.88 20.58 27.01
C GLY A 409 8.87 19.86 26.08
N LEU A 410 9.85 20.58 25.49
CA LEU A 410 10.89 19.94 24.70
C LEU A 410 11.78 19.06 25.61
N PRO A 411 12.06 17.80 25.25
CA PRO A 411 12.93 16.95 26.06
C PRO A 411 14.34 17.54 26.17
N ARG A 412 15.01 17.26 27.31
CA ARG A 412 16.37 17.74 27.60
C ARG A 412 17.43 17.29 26.58
N LEU A 413 17.11 16.34 25.71
CA LEU A 413 18.02 15.78 24.72
C LEU A 413 18.60 16.83 23.75
N PHE A 414 17.86 17.91 23.48
CA PHE A 414 18.31 19.01 22.61
C PHE A 414 19.16 20.06 23.34
N ASN A 415 19.25 20.02 24.68
CA ASN A 415 20.07 20.90 25.53
C ASN A 415 20.03 22.39 25.15
N LEU A 416 18.83 22.92 24.84
CA LEU A 416 18.65 24.30 24.36
C LEU A 416 18.62 25.35 25.49
N GLU A 417 19.01 24.97 26.72
CA GLU A 417 18.94 25.81 27.93
C GLU A 417 19.81 27.09 27.84
N GLY A 418 20.76 27.15 26.89
CA GLY A 418 21.58 28.34 26.60
C GLY A 418 20.87 29.46 25.82
N LEU A 419 19.83 29.15 25.03
CA LEU A 419 19.14 30.12 24.16
C LEU A 419 17.96 30.83 24.85
N ALA A 420 17.30 30.16 25.81
CA ALA A 420 16.21 30.75 26.59
C ALA A 420 16.67 31.96 27.44
N ASN A 421 17.95 31.99 27.83
CA ASN A 421 18.52 33.05 28.66
C ASN A 421 19.04 34.27 27.88
N ALA A 422 19.12 34.20 26.55
CA ALA A 422 19.61 35.32 25.71
C ALA A 422 18.53 36.39 25.46
N HIS A 423 17.25 36.01 25.46
CA HIS A 423 16.13 36.95 25.25
C HIS A 423 15.68 37.68 26.53
N ALA A 424 16.14 37.25 27.71
CA ALA A 424 15.79 37.86 29.00
C ALA A 424 16.66 39.07 29.39
N ARG A 425 17.66 39.46 28.57
CA ARG A 425 18.56 40.60 28.86
C ARG A 425 18.31 41.85 28.00
N GLY A 426 17.16 41.90 27.32
CA GLY A 426 16.82 42.96 26.36
C GLY A 426 15.70 43.94 26.75
N SER A 427 15.25 44.01 28.01
CA SER A 427 14.30 45.07 28.41
C SER A 427 14.62 45.67 29.78
N SER A 428 15.00 46.94 29.75
CA SER A 428 15.18 47.78 30.92
C SER A 428 13.83 48.37 31.36
N THR A 429 13.48 48.09 32.62
CA THR A 429 12.74 48.92 33.59
C THR A 429 11.62 49.87 33.11
N SER A 430 10.40 49.60 33.56
CA SER A 430 9.57 50.60 34.24
C SER A 430 8.67 49.95 35.31
N ARG A 431 8.89 50.33 36.58
CA ARG A 431 8.10 49.91 37.75
C ARG A 431 6.86 50.79 37.92
N GLY A 432 5.76 50.19 38.39
CA GLY A 432 4.71 50.82 39.21
C GLY A 432 3.38 50.06 39.18
N PRO A 433 2.50 50.18 40.19
CA PRO A 433 2.72 50.13 41.64
C PRO A 433 2.01 48.94 42.31
N ARG A 434 2.43 48.61 43.53
CA ARG A 434 1.86 47.57 44.42
C ARG A 434 0.49 48.00 44.95
N HIS A 435 -0.42 47.04 45.08
CA HIS A 435 -1.64 47.17 45.89
C HIS A 435 -1.70 46.03 46.91
N ASP A 436 -1.69 46.41 48.19
CA ASP A 436 -1.91 45.54 49.35
C ASP A 436 -3.37 45.07 49.41
N GLY A 437 -3.58 43.89 50.04
CA GLY A 437 -4.83 43.12 50.09
C GLY A 437 -6.00 43.74 50.87
N PRO A 438 -7.05 42.95 51.17
CA PRO A 438 -6.98 42.19 52.42
C PRO A 438 -7.56 40.76 52.39
N SER A 439 -7.22 40.07 53.46
CA SER A 439 -7.46 38.68 53.87
C SER A 439 -8.91 38.32 54.24
N GLY A 440 -9.30 37.08 53.92
CA GLY A 440 -10.28 36.30 54.67
C GLY A 440 -11.28 35.50 53.81
N GLU A 441 -11.08 34.19 53.67
CA GLU A 441 -11.99 33.17 54.22
C GLU A 441 -11.70 31.74 53.69
N LYS A 442 -11.31 30.88 54.64
CA LYS A 442 -11.75 29.51 54.90
C LYS A 442 -11.76 28.48 53.75
N ILE A 443 -10.78 27.59 53.87
CA ILE A 443 -10.74 26.19 53.42
C ILE A 443 -11.98 25.43 53.94
N LEU A 444 -12.66 24.68 53.07
CA LEU A 444 -13.57 23.58 53.41
C LEU A 444 -13.42 22.40 52.41
N PRO A 445 -13.75 21.15 52.83
CA PRO A 445 -13.08 19.90 52.44
C PRO A 445 -13.81 19.10 51.32
N PRO A 446 -13.28 17.94 50.86
CA PRO A 446 -13.89 17.18 49.77
C PRO A 446 -15.16 16.42 50.21
N ILE A 447 -16.13 16.37 49.31
CA ILE A 447 -17.44 15.71 49.49
C ILE A 447 -17.33 14.21 49.14
N PRO A 448 -18.06 13.30 49.83
CA PRO A 448 -17.78 11.86 49.86
C PRO A 448 -18.39 11.06 48.71
N ALA A 449 -17.79 9.88 48.46
CA ALA A 449 -18.31 8.85 47.55
C ALA A 449 -19.60 8.21 48.10
N TYR A 450 -20.63 8.14 47.26
CA TYR A 450 -21.90 7.48 47.57
C TYR A 450 -21.90 6.05 47.04
N ASN A 451 -21.87 5.09 47.96
CA ASN A 451 -22.20 3.68 47.70
C ASN A 451 -23.70 3.55 47.42
N ARG A 452 -24.07 2.78 46.39
CA ARG A 452 -25.38 2.13 46.33
C ARG A 452 -25.25 0.70 45.80
N ASP A 453 -25.25 -0.19 46.78
CA ASP A 453 -25.90 -1.49 46.87
C ASP A 453 -26.10 -2.35 45.62
N ARG A 454 -25.41 -3.50 45.71
CA ARG A 454 -25.71 -4.75 45.02
C ARG A 454 -27.09 -5.28 45.44
N HIS A 455 -27.97 -5.45 44.46
CA HIS A 455 -29.01 -6.47 44.52
C HIS A 455 -28.78 -7.52 43.43
N THR A 456 -28.36 -8.68 43.88
CA THR A 456 -28.52 -9.97 43.24
C THR A 456 -30.01 -10.33 43.16
N PRO A 457 -30.39 -11.08 42.12
CA PRO A 457 -31.17 -12.29 42.33
C PRO A 457 -30.33 -13.51 41.96
N GLY A 458 -30.05 -14.37 42.94
CA GLY A 458 -29.78 -15.79 42.68
C GLY A 458 -31.07 -16.48 42.23
N THR A 459 -31.12 -17.74 41.83
CA THR A 459 -30.17 -18.85 41.89
C THR A 459 -30.83 -19.93 41.02
N SER A 460 -30.08 -20.69 40.22
CA SER A 460 -30.09 -22.17 40.22
C SER A 460 -29.65 -22.79 38.90
N SER A 461 -28.72 -23.74 39.04
CA SER A 461 -28.60 -25.01 38.31
C SER A 461 -28.39 -24.95 36.79
N ASN A 462 -27.16 -25.14 36.31
CA ASN A 462 -26.53 -26.46 36.25
C ASN A 462 -25.11 -26.35 35.70
N GLY A 463 -24.14 -26.80 36.50
CA GLY A 463 -22.85 -27.20 35.96
C GLY A 463 -23.07 -28.39 35.04
N HIS A 464 -23.04 -28.14 33.74
CA HIS A 464 -22.60 -29.14 32.80
C HIS A 464 -21.15 -28.85 32.46
N HIS A 465 -20.26 -29.55 33.18
CA HIS A 465 -19.07 -30.11 32.54
C HIS A 465 -19.56 -30.95 31.34
N THR A 466 -19.68 -30.33 30.18
CA THR A 466 -19.66 -31.09 28.93
C THR A 466 -18.20 -31.36 28.62
N SER A 467 -17.82 -32.61 28.84
CA SER A 467 -16.63 -33.26 28.31
C SER A 467 -16.22 -32.69 26.95
N ASP A 468 -14.95 -32.32 26.87
CA ASP A 468 -14.14 -32.20 25.66
C ASP A 468 -14.49 -33.32 24.67
N LYS A 469 -15.24 -32.98 23.62
CA LYS A 469 -15.43 -33.80 22.43
C LYS A 469 -14.80 -33.00 21.31
N GLY A 470 -13.71 -33.53 20.78
CA GLY A 470 -12.77 -32.87 19.87
C GLY A 470 -13.43 -32.10 18.73
N ARG A 471 -12.75 -31.04 18.30
CA ARG A 471 -13.13 -30.25 17.13
C ARG A 471 -12.89 -31.08 15.87
N PRO A 472 -13.93 -31.62 15.20
CA PRO A 472 -13.71 -32.42 14.00
C PRO A 472 -13.02 -31.56 12.94
N THR A 473 -12.06 -32.18 12.25
CA THR A 473 -11.22 -31.55 11.23
C THR A 473 -11.59 -32.06 9.83
N PHE A 474 -12.09 -33.29 9.73
CA PHE A 474 -12.50 -33.92 8.47
C PHE A 474 -14.01 -33.85 8.29
N GLY A 475 -14.48 -33.68 7.04
CA GLY A 475 -15.91 -33.66 6.74
C GLY A 475 -16.64 -32.35 7.10
N ILE A 476 -15.90 -31.32 7.50
CA ILE A 476 -16.45 -30.00 7.85
C ILE A 476 -16.27 -29.04 6.68
N ASP A 477 -17.23 -28.15 6.48
CA ASP A 477 -17.13 -27.11 5.46
C ASP A 477 -15.91 -26.21 5.73
N LEU A 478 -15.20 -25.85 4.66
CA LEU A 478 -13.93 -25.13 4.75
C LEU A 478 -14.11 -23.75 5.38
N ALA A 479 -15.17 -23.02 5.01
CA ALA A 479 -15.44 -21.70 5.57
C ALA A 479 -15.88 -21.78 7.03
N GLU A 480 -16.66 -22.82 7.39
CA GLU A 480 -17.03 -23.10 8.77
C GLU A 480 -15.79 -23.39 9.63
N GLN A 481 -14.87 -24.22 9.15
CA GLN A 481 -13.64 -24.57 9.85
C GLN A 481 -12.75 -23.33 10.08
N MET A 482 -12.56 -22.50 9.05
CA MET A 482 -11.75 -21.28 9.14
C MET A 482 -12.37 -20.23 10.08
N THR A 483 -13.69 -20.07 10.04
CA THR A 483 -14.42 -19.14 10.93
C THR A 483 -14.39 -19.62 12.38
N ARG A 484 -14.58 -20.92 12.62
CA ARG A 484 -14.56 -21.53 13.96
C ARG A 484 -13.20 -21.35 14.65
N ASP A 485 -12.13 -21.53 13.88
CA ASP A 485 -10.77 -21.55 14.43
C ASP A 485 -10.07 -20.17 14.34
N ASP A 486 -10.72 -19.15 13.77
CA ASP A 486 -10.22 -17.77 13.60
C ASP A 486 -8.85 -17.71 12.88
N VAL A 487 -8.79 -18.37 11.72
CA VAL A 487 -7.55 -18.55 10.95
C VAL A 487 -7.76 -18.32 9.46
N GLU A 488 -6.74 -17.71 8.82
CA GLU A 488 -6.73 -17.46 7.37
C GLU A 488 -6.42 -18.72 6.53
N ILE A 489 -5.78 -19.73 7.14
CA ILE A 489 -5.42 -21.00 6.47
C ILE A 489 -5.72 -22.14 7.46
N PRO A 490 -6.40 -23.22 7.03
CA PRO A 490 -6.70 -24.36 7.89
C PRO A 490 -5.43 -24.94 8.56
N PRO A 491 -5.44 -25.18 9.89
CA PRO A 491 -4.26 -25.67 10.61
C PRO A 491 -3.74 -27.00 10.06
N ILE A 492 -4.63 -27.89 9.61
CA ILE A 492 -4.25 -29.16 8.98
C ILE A 492 -3.47 -28.97 7.67
N MET A 493 -3.89 -28.00 6.85
CA MET A 493 -3.19 -27.66 5.61
C MET A 493 -1.77 -27.18 5.90
N ARG A 494 -1.63 -26.24 6.85
CA ARG A 494 -0.33 -25.70 7.26
C ARG A 494 0.58 -26.80 7.82
N LYS A 495 0.09 -27.54 8.83
CA LYS A 495 0.84 -28.55 9.57
C LYS A 495 1.33 -29.69 8.68
N CYS A 496 0.49 -30.18 7.77
CA CYS A 496 0.90 -31.21 6.81
C CYS A 496 1.91 -30.68 5.78
N CYS A 497 1.68 -29.48 5.20
CA CYS A 497 2.60 -28.93 4.20
C CYS A 497 3.99 -28.64 4.79
N GLU A 498 4.06 -28.06 6.00
CA GLU A 498 5.33 -27.79 6.68
C GLU A 498 6.12 -29.08 6.96
N ALA A 499 5.46 -30.15 7.41
CA ALA A 499 6.11 -31.45 7.60
C ALA A 499 6.61 -32.06 6.28
N ILE A 500 5.81 -31.95 5.20
CA ILE A 500 6.19 -32.45 3.87
C ILE A 500 7.39 -31.66 3.31
N GLU A 501 7.41 -30.34 3.48
CA GLU A 501 8.56 -29.50 3.07
C GLU A 501 9.80 -29.76 3.91
N LYS A 502 9.64 -30.17 5.17
CA LYS A 502 10.79 -30.42 6.06
C LYS A 502 11.44 -31.79 5.83
N TYR A 503 10.66 -32.82 5.56
CA TYR A 503 11.15 -34.21 5.49
C TYR A 503 10.96 -34.88 4.12
N GLY A 504 10.22 -34.27 3.21
CA GLY A 504 9.83 -34.86 1.93
C GLY A 504 10.60 -34.35 0.70
N MET A 505 11.52 -33.38 0.86
CA MET A 505 12.21 -32.74 -0.28
C MET A 505 13.08 -33.73 -1.07
N ASP A 506 13.78 -34.63 -0.37
CA ASP A 506 14.63 -35.66 -0.99
C ASP A 506 13.86 -36.93 -1.39
N VAL A 507 12.54 -36.96 -1.16
CA VAL A 507 11.70 -38.15 -1.37
C VAL A 507 11.07 -38.12 -2.76
N SER A 508 11.56 -38.99 -3.64
CA SER A 508 11.04 -39.11 -5.00
C SER A 508 9.57 -39.51 -5.03
N GLY A 509 8.74 -38.69 -5.69
CA GLY A 509 7.32 -38.96 -5.90
C GLY A 509 6.45 -38.85 -4.65
N ILE A 510 6.73 -37.84 -3.83
CA ILE A 510 6.07 -37.60 -2.54
C ILE A 510 4.54 -37.67 -2.60
N TYR A 511 3.90 -37.07 -3.62
CA TYR A 511 2.45 -37.16 -3.84
C TYR A 511 1.98 -38.32 -4.74
N LEU A 512 2.88 -38.93 -5.53
CA LEU A 512 2.58 -40.02 -6.49
C LEU A 512 2.11 -41.30 -5.79
N ARG A 513 2.70 -41.62 -4.63
CA ARG A 513 2.35 -42.82 -3.87
C ARG A 513 1.07 -42.55 -3.07
N SER A 514 -0.03 -43.19 -3.47
CA SER A 514 -1.28 -43.19 -2.72
C SER A 514 -1.35 -44.46 -1.90
N GLU A 515 -0.67 -44.47 -0.76
CA GLU A 515 -0.76 -45.58 0.17
C GLU A 515 -2.04 -45.44 1.00
N ARG A 516 -3.00 -46.36 0.79
CA ARG A 516 -4.11 -46.58 1.74
C ARG A 516 -3.61 -47.47 2.88
N THR A 517 -2.72 -46.95 3.70
CA THR A 517 -2.20 -47.68 4.86
C THR A 517 -3.13 -47.52 6.06
N SER A 518 -3.17 -48.54 6.93
CA SER A 518 -3.78 -48.43 8.26
C SER A 518 -3.17 -47.27 9.07
N LYS A 519 -1.92 -46.90 8.77
CA LYS A 519 -1.21 -45.74 9.34
C LYS A 519 -1.82 -44.39 8.94
N VAL A 520 -2.23 -44.20 7.68
CA VAL A 520 -2.94 -42.99 7.24
C VAL A 520 -4.27 -42.83 7.97
N GLN A 521 -5.03 -43.92 8.14
CA GLN A 521 -6.29 -43.89 8.89
C GLN A 521 -6.08 -43.63 10.40
N ASN A 522 -5.01 -44.17 10.98
CA ASN A 522 -4.61 -43.86 12.35
C ASN A 522 -4.25 -42.38 12.51
N LEU A 523 -3.41 -41.83 11.63
CA LEU A 523 -3.03 -40.42 11.66
C LEU A 523 -4.24 -39.49 11.44
N LYS A 524 -5.17 -39.84 10.54
CA LYS A 524 -6.47 -39.15 10.40
C LYS A 524 -7.21 -39.14 11.74
N HIS A 525 -7.37 -40.29 12.39
CA HIS A 525 -8.09 -40.38 13.66
C HIS A 525 -7.44 -39.52 14.75
N GLN A 526 -6.10 -39.47 14.81
CA GLN A 526 -5.39 -38.62 15.76
C GLN A 526 -5.61 -37.13 15.47
N LEU A 527 -5.47 -36.71 14.22
CA LEU A 527 -5.67 -35.31 13.80
C LEU A 527 -7.12 -34.84 13.93
N ASP A 528 -8.09 -35.73 13.71
CA ASP A 528 -9.51 -35.43 13.85
C ASP A 528 -9.95 -35.35 15.32
N LYS A 529 -9.24 -36.03 16.22
CA LYS A 529 -9.47 -35.99 17.66
C LYS A 529 -8.89 -34.73 18.30
N ASP A 530 -7.61 -34.46 18.03
CA ASP A 530 -6.89 -33.29 18.56
C ASP A 530 -5.71 -32.95 17.64
N LEU A 531 -5.95 -32.02 16.73
CA LEU A 531 -4.97 -31.58 15.74
C LEU A 531 -3.71 -31.01 16.38
N ASP A 532 -3.82 -30.30 17.50
CA ASP A 532 -2.70 -29.60 18.13
C ASP A 532 -1.74 -30.59 18.81
N SER A 533 -2.28 -31.67 19.39
CA SER A 533 -1.49 -32.71 20.07
C SER A 533 -0.63 -33.59 19.16
N VAL A 534 -0.94 -33.67 17.86
CA VAL A 534 -0.22 -34.57 16.93
C VAL A 534 1.13 -33.96 16.54
N ASP A 535 2.23 -34.59 16.92
CA ASP A 535 3.56 -34.18 16.49
C ASP A 535 3.96 -34.87 15.18
N LEU A 536 4.02 -34.13 14.06
CA LEU A 536 4.44 -34.67 12.76
C LEU A 536 5.96 -34.72 12.59
N ASP A 537 6.74 -34.16 13.52
CA ASP A 537 8.20 -34.29 13.56
C ASP A 537 8.64 -35.63 14.18
N ALA A 538 7.71 -36.38 14.79
CA ALA A 538 7.98 -37.68 15.36
C ALA A 538 8.48 -38.68 14.29
N PRO A 539 9.47 -39.54 14.61
CA PRO A 539 10.02 -40.53 13.67
C PRO A 539 8.97 -41.41 12.99
N GLU A 540 7.85 -41.68 13.67
CA GLU A 540 6.71 -42.44 13.14
C GLU A 540 6.16 -41.85 11.83
N TRP A 541 6.19 -40.52 11.67
CA TRP A 541 5.65 -39.79 10.54
C TRP A 541 6.74 -39.21 9.63
N SER A 542 7.83 -38.71 10.21
CA SER A 542 8.92 -38.07 9.47
C SER A 542 9.71 -39.06 8.60
N GLU A 543 9.88 -40.32 9.04
CA GLU A 543 10.56 -41.36 8.25
C GLU A 543 9.71 -41.88 7.09
N ASN A 544 8.38 -41.80 7.19
CA ASN A 544 7.45 -42.21 6.14
C ASN A 544 6.42 -41.11 5.87
N ILE A 545 6.94 -40.03 5.30
CA ILE A 545 6.21 -38.80 4.98
C ILE A 545 5.06 -39.01 3.98
N HIS A 546 5.06 -40.12 3.23
CA HIS A 546 3.93 -40.48 2.36
C HIS A 546 2.62 -40.65 3.15
N ASN A 547 2.68 -41.05 4.43
CA ASN A 547 1.47 -41.11 5.27
C ASN A 547 0.87 -39.71 5.49
N VAL A 548 1.70 -38.68 5.68
CA VAL A 548 1.25 -37.28 5.84
C VAL A 548 0.63 -36.77 4.53
N THR A 549 1.26 -37.04 3.39
CA THR A 549 0.67 -36.68 2.07
C THR A 549 -0.67 -37.40 1.83
N GLY A 550 -0.78 -38.66 2.30
CA GLY A 550 -1.98 -39.47 2.20
C GLY A 550 -3.15 -38.88 2.98
N VAL A 551 -2.88 -38.43 4.22
CA VAL A 551 -3.88 -37.77 5.08
C VAL A 551 -4.28 -36.41 4.51
N LEU A 552 -3.35 -35.59 4.05
CA LEU A 552 -3.66 -34.29 3.45
C LEU A 552 -4.56 -34.43 2.20
N LYS A 553 -4.23 -35.38 1.31
CA LYS A 553 -5.08 -35.71 0.16
C LYS A 553 -6.45 -36.23 0.59
N MET A 554 -6.55 -36.90 1.73
CA MET A 554 -7.81 -37.42 2.26
C MET A 554 -8.68 -36.31 2.81
N TRP A 555 -8.10 -35.37 3.56
CA TRP A 555 -8.79 -34.20 4.06
C TRP A 555 -9.40 -33.37 2.92
N LEU A 556 -8.62 -33.07 1.87
CA LEU A 556 -9.11 -32.35 0.68
C LEU A 556 -10.29 -33.05 -0.02
N ARG A 557 -10.30 -34.38 -0.05
CA ARG A 557 -11.41 -35.17 -0.65
C ARG A 557 -12.64 -35.26 0.23
N GLU A 558 -12.49 -35.11 1.55
CA GLU A 558 -13.58 -35.19 2.51
C GLU A 558 -14.24 -33.84 2.77
N LEU A 559 -13.79 -32.76 2.13
CA LEU A 559 -14.51 -31.48 2.15
C LEU A 559 -15.92 -31.65 1.54
N PRO A 560 -16.98 -31.10 2.18
CA PRO A 560 -18.35 -31.17 1.65
C PRO A 560 -18.51 -30.56 0.25
N ASP A 561 -17.80 -29.47 -0.03
CA ASP A 561 -17.60 -28.90 -1.37
C ASP A 561 -16.09 -28.95 -1.70
N PRO A 562 -15.65 -29.48 -2.86
CA PRO A 562 -14.24 -29.56 -3.20
C PRO A 562 -13.55 -28.20 -3.16
N LEU A 563 -12.22 -28.19 -3.07
CA LEU A 563 -11.47 -26.93 -2.98
C LEU A 563 -11.72 -26.01 -4.18
N MET A 564 -11.94 -26.57 -5.37
CA MET A 564 -12.28 -25.80 -6.58
C MET A 564 -13.77 -25.52 -6.77
N THR A 565 -14.61 -25.94 -5.81
CA THR A 565 -16.08 -25.86 -5.78
C THR A 565 -16.78 -26.58 -6.94
N VAL A 566 -17.92 -27.24 -6.66
CA VAL A 566 -18.72 -27.85 -7.75
C VAL A 566 -19.30 -26.76 -8.67
N SER A 567 -19.66 -25.60 -8.12
CA SER A 567 -20.34 -24.52 -8.86
C SER A 567 -19.47 -23.90 -9.96
N LEU A 568 -18.14 -23.83 -9.77
CA LEU A 568 -17.21 -23.24 -10.74
C LEU A 568 -16.53 -24.26 -11.64
N GLN A 569 -16.67 -25.57 -11.35
CA GLN A 569 -16.01 -26.65 -12.08
C GLN A 569 -16.23 -26.61 -13.59
N HIS A 570 -17.47 -26.36 -14.05
CA HIS A 570 -17.76 -26.24 -15.48
C HIS A 570 -17.00 -25.06 -16.11
N GLY A 571 -16.93 -23.92 -15.41
CA GLY A 571 -16.20 -22.75 -15.88
C GLY A 571 -14.70 -23.00 -16.02
N PHE A 572 -14.10 -23.77 -15.12
CA PHE A 572 -12.71 -24.20 -15.23
C PHE A 572 -12.46 -25.09 -16.45
N ILE A 573 -13.38 -26.03 -16.73
CA ILE A 573 -13.29 -26.93 -17.88
C ILE A 573 -13.40 -26.16 -19.20
N GLU A 574 -14.35 -25.23 -19.31
CA GLU A 574 -14.51 -24.42 -20.52
C GLU A 574 -13.32 -23.49 -20.75
N ALA A 575 -12.80 -22.88 -19.69
CA ALA A 575 -11.59 -22.07 -19.77
C ALA A 575 -10.40 -22.89 -20.30
N ALA A 576 -10.24 -24.13 -19.83
CA ALA A 576 -9.15 -25.02 -20.21
C ALA A 576 -9.19 -25.53 -21.65
N LYS A 577 -10.38 -25.59 -22.26
CA LYS A 577 -10.57 -26.02 -23.66
C LYS A 577 -10.19 -24.94 -24.67
N ILE A 578 -9.94 -23.70 -24.23
CA ILE A 578 -9.60 -22.58 -25.12
C ILE A 578 -8.24 -22.85 -25.75
N ASP A 579 -8.16 -22.88 -27.09
CA ASP A 579 -6.91 -23.17 -27.82
C ASP A 579 -5.86 -22.06 -27.65
N ASP A 580 -6.29 -20.80 -27.56
CA ASP A 580 -5.41 -19.65 -27.35
C ASP A 580 -4.83 -19.65 -25.93
N ASP A 581 -3.51 -19.83 -25.82
CA ASP A 581 -2.79 -19.97 -24.56
C ASP A 581 -3.05 -18.82 -23.58
N LEU A 582 -3.16 -17.58 -24.08
CA LEU A 582 -3.33 -16.39 -23.26
C LEU A 582 -4.78 -16.19 -22.82
N LEU A 583 -5.74 -16.41 -23.72
CA LEU A 583 -7.16 -16.32 -23.40
C LEU A 583 -7.55 -17.43 -22.42
N ARG A 584 -7.04 -18.65 -22.63
CA ARG A 584 -7.16 -19.76 -21.67
C ARG A 584 -6.64 -19.36 -20.30
N TYR A 585 -5.47 -18.73 -20.24
CA TYR A 585 -4.88 -18.23 -19.01
C TYR A 585 -5.78 -17.19 -18.31
N ILE A 586 -6.25 -16.17 -19.03
CA ILE A 586 -7.12 -15.12 -18.47
C ILE A 586 -8.41 -15.73 -17.91
N ARG A 587 -9.04 -16.64 -18.65
CA ARG A 587 -10.30 -17.29 -18.21
C ARG A 587 -10.09 -18.18 -17.00
N LEU A 588 -8.99 -18.93 -16.93
CA LEU A 588 -8.66 -19.71 -15.75
C LEU A 588 -8.44 -18.81 -14.52
N HIS A 589 -7.74 -17.68 -14.67
CA HIS A 589 -7.53 -16.72 -13.59
C HIS A 589 -8.84 -16.07 -13.11
N GLU A 590 -9.74 -15.70 -14.03
CA GLU A 590 -11.09 -15.22 -13.69
C GLU A 590 -11.83 -16.24 -12.82
N ARG A 591 -11.80 -17.54 -13.18
CA ARG A 591 -12.46 -18.59 -12.38
C ARG A 591 -11.84 -18.78 -11.00
N VAL A 592 -10.53 -18.60 -10.84
CA VAL A 592 -9.90 -18.68 -9.51
C VAL A 592 -10.31 -17.51 -8.62
N ASN A 593 -10.42 -16.30 -9.17
CA ASN A 593 -10.88 -15.13 -8.41
C ASN A 593 -12.37 -15.19 -8.03
N ASP A 594 -13.15 -16.03 -8.71
CA ASP A 594 -14.55 -16.27 -8.36
C ASP A 594 -14.70 -17.26 -7.17
N LEU A 595 -13.61 -17.90 -6.72
CA LEU A 595 -13.66 -18.83 -5.57
C LEU A 595 -14.01 -18.08 -4.27
N PRO A 596 -14.76 -18.72 -3.35
CA PRO A 596 -14.92 -18.20 -1.99
C PRO A 596 -13.58 -17.95 -1.30
N ASP A 597 -13.49 -16.93 -0.43
CA ASP A 597 -12.24 -16.52 0.22
C ASP A 597 -11.50 -17.66 0.91
N ALA A 598 -12.25 -18.54 1.59
CA ALA A 598 -11.71 -19.73 2.27
C ALA A 598 -11.02 -20.71 1.29
N ASN A 599 -11.68 -20.98 0.16
CA ASN A 599 -11.18 -21.82 -0.91
C ASN A 599 -9.99 -21.17 -1.61
N TYR A 600 -10.07 -19.88 -1.92
CA TYR A 600 -8.99 -19.12 -2.56
C TYR A 600 -7.73 -19.10 -1.67
N ALA A 601 -7.85 -18.76 -0.39
CA ALA A 601 -6.72 -18.71 0.54
C ALA A 601 -6.07 -20.08 0.74
N THR A 602 -6.88 -21.13 0.92
CA THR A 602 -6.41 -22.51 1.08
C THR A 602 -5.75 -23.04 -0.20
N LEU A 603 -6.35 -22.77 -1.37
CA LEU A 603 -5.77 -23.09 -2.67
C LEU A 603 -4.44 -22.37 -2.85
N LYS A 604 -4.40 -21.05 -2.59
CA LYS A 604 -3.18 -20.25 -2.71
C LYS A 604 -2.04 -20.85 -1.89
N TYR A 605 -2.27 -21.14 -0.61
CA TYR A 605 -1.26 -21.74 0.24
C TYR A 605 -0.76 -23.09 -0.30
N PHE A 606 -1.69 -23.97 -0.71
CA PHE A 606 -1.36 -25.29 -1.23
C PHE A 606 -0.60 -25.24 -2.55
N LEU A 607 -0.96 -24.32 -3.45
CA LEU A 607 -0.25 -24.08 -4.71
C LEU A 607 1.19 -23.60 -4.45
N GLY A 608 1.37 -22.76 -3.43
CA GLY A 608 2.70 -22.34 -2.96
C GLY A 608 3.57 -23.48 -2.47
N HIS A 609 3.00 -24.38 -1.66
CA HIS A 609 3.67 -25.59 -1.20
C HIS A 609 4.14 -26.46 -2.38
N LEU A 610 3.26 -26.69 -3.35
CA LEU A 610 3.58 -27.53 -4.50
C LEU A 610 4.62 -26.89 -5.41
N HIS A 611 4.65 -25.56 -5.51
CA HIS A 611 5.71 -24.86 -6.23
C HIS A 611 7.09 -25.13 -5.63
N ARG A 612 7.23 -25.02 -4.31
CA ARG A 612 8.50 -25.30 -3.61
C ARG A 612 8.98 -26.73 -3.86
N LEU A 613 8.06 -27.71 -3.87
CA LEU A 613 8.39 -29.10 -4.18
C LEU A 613 8.86 -29.33 -5.63
N ILE A 614 8.43 -28.50 -6.58
CA ILE A 614 8.79 -28.64 -8.01
C ILE A 614 10.15 -27.98 -8.32
N GLN A 615 10.64 -27.08 -7.46
CA GLN A 615 11.94 -26.43 -7.62
C GLN A 615 13.13 -27.35 -7.28
N GLU A 616 12.90 -28.44 -6.56
CA GLU A 616 13.95 -29.37 -6.16
C GLU A 616 14.26 -30.40 -7.27
N PRO A 617 15.53 -30.83 -7.44
CA PRO A 617 15.99 -31.65 -8.55
C PRO A 617 15.53 -33.13 -8.53
N ALA A 618 14.48 -33.47 -7.76
CA ALA A 618 13.96 -34.83 -7.71
C ALA A 618 13.20 -35.19 -9.00
N ASP A 619 13.83 -36.02 -9.84
CA ASP A 619 13.48 -36.44 -11.22
C ASP A 619 12.02 -36.88 -11.53
N MET A 620 11.12 -36.95 -10.54
CA MET A 620 9.78 -37.53 -10.69
C MET A 620 8.60 -36.57 -10.47
N MET A 621 8.81 -35.40 -9.87
CA MET A 621 7.75 -34.42 -9.55
C MET A 621 7.58 -33.33 -10.60
N THR A 622 7.39 -33.74 -11.87
CA THR A 622 7.02 -32.77 -12.92
C THR A 622 5.63 -32.19 -12.69
N VAL A 623 5.40 -30.95 -13.14
CA VAL A 623 4.08 -30.27 -13.11
C VAL A 623 2.97 -31.17 -13.66
N ARG A 624 3.27 -31.91 -14.73
CA ARG A 624 2.36 -32.86 -15.36
C ARG A 624 1.95 -34.00 -14.41
N ASN A 625 2.92 -34.61 -13.72
CA ASN A 625 2.66 -35.73 -12.82
C ASN A 625 1.84 -35.28 -11.59
N MET A 626 2.23 -34.16 -10.97
CA MET A 626 1.51 -33.59 -9.82
C MET A 626 0.04 -33.32 -10.12
N SER A 627 -0.22 -32.79 -11.30
CA SER A 627 -1.55 -32.39 -11.69
C SER A 627 -2.49 -33.56 -12.00
N ILE A 628 -1.96 -34.66 -12.56
CA ILE A 628 -2.74 -35.90 -12.75
C ILE A 628 -3.20 -36.46 -11.39
N ILE A 629 -2.36 -36.33 -10.36
CA ILE A 629 -2.63 -36.87 -9.02
C ILE A 629 -3.60 -35.97 -8.24
N LEU A 630 -3.40 -34.65 -8.33
CA LEU A 630 -4.11 -33.68 -7.50
C LEU A 630 -5.40 -33.16 -8.14
N GLY A 631 -5.53 -33.20 -9.48
CA GLY A 631 -6.75 -32.78 -10.18
C GLY A 631 -8.03 -33.41 -9.61
N PRO A 632 -8.13 -34.75 -9.52
CA PRO A 632 -9.29 -35.42 -8.91
C PRO A 632 -9.49 -35.11 -7.41
N THR A 633 -8.43 -34.71 -6.72
CA THR A 633 -8.48 -34.34 -5.29
C THR A 633 -9.03 -32.93 -5.11
N LEU A 634 -8.74 -32.01 -6.02
CA LEU A 634 -9.14 -30.60 -5.94
C LEU A 634 -10.53 -30.32 -6.51
N PHE A 635 -10.91 -31.04 -7.57
CA PHE A 635 -12.21 -30.88 -8.25
C PHE A 635 -13.28 -31.87 -7.78
N GLY A 636 -12.93 -32.81 -6.90
CA GLY A 636 -13.80 -33.92 -6.52
C GLY A 636 -13.97 -34.97 -7.63
N GLN A 637 -14.76 -36.01 -7.39
CA GLN A 637 -15.12 -36.97 -8.44
C GLN A 637 -16.00 -36.28 -9.48
N ILE A 638 -15.51 -36.19 -10.72
CA ILE A 638 -16.30 -35.67 -11.85
C ILE A 638 -17.50 -36.60 -12.04
N LEU A 639 -18.70 -36.11 -11.72
CA LEU A 639 -19.93 -36.81 -12.08
C LEU A 639 -20.02 -36.82 -13.61
N PRO A 640 -20.23 -37.98 -14.26
CA PRO A 640 -20.44 -38.01 -15.69
C PRO A 640 -21.69 -37.18 -16.00
N ALA A 641 -21.55 -36.23 -16.93
CA ALA A 641 -22.68 -35.47 -17.44
C ALA A 641 -23.74 -36.45 -17.94
N VAL A 642 -24.99 -36.28 -17.48
CA VAL A 642 -26.13 -37.01 -18.04
C VAL A 642 -26.29 -36.54 -19.47
N SER A 643 -25.70 -37.28 -20.42
CA SER A 643 -25.96 -37.09 -21.84
C SER A 643 -27.40 -37.50 -22.12
N VAL A 644 -28.23 -36.53 -22.48
CA VAL A 644 -29.45 -36.76 -23.26
C VAL A 644 -29.02 -37.05 -24.69
N ASN A 645 -28.44 -38.23 -24.91
CA ASN A 645 -28.42 -39.03 -26.13
C ASN A 645 -27.27 -40.04 -26.04
N GLY A 646 -27.64 -41.32 -26.08
CA GLY A 646 -26.76 -42.45 -25.86
C GLY A 646 -25.58 -42.49 -26.83
N GLY A 647 -24.38 -42.55 -26.26
CA GLY A 647 -23.12 -42.84 -26.94
C GLY A 647 -22.06 -43.12 -25.88
N MET A 648 -21.81 -44.40 -25.60
CA MET A 648 -20.71 -44.84 -24.73
C MET A 648 -19.38 -44.49 -25.41
N ASN A 649 -18.79 -43.32 -25.10
CA ASN A 649 -17.38 -42.99 -25.37
C ASN A 649 -16.80 -41.90 -24.44
N ASP A 650 -17.55 -41.38 -23.46
CA ASP A 650 -17.19 -40.12 -22.78
C ASP A 650 -16.25 -40.24 -21.55
N ALA A 651 -15.88 -41.47 -21.16
CA ALA A 651 -14.91 -41.65 -20.07
C ALA A 651 -13.48 -41.24 -20.45
N GLY A 652 -13.17 -41.22 -21.76
CA GLY A 652 -11.88 -40.74 -22.28
C GLY A 652 -11.81 -39.20 -22.34
N ALA A 653 -12.94 -38.53 -22.59
CA ALA A 653 -13.00 -37.08 -22.72
C ALA A 653 -12.74 -36.37 -21.39
N SER A 654 -13.24 -36.91 -20.25
CA SER A 654 -13.03 -36.30 -18.93
C SER A 654 -11.58 -36.35 -18.44
N ILE A 655 -10.84 -37.41 -18.78
CA ILE A 655 -9.42 -37.55 -18.45
C ILE A 655 -8.55 -36.66 -19.36
N ILE A 656 -8.93 -36.56 -20.65
CA ILE A 656 -8.24 -35.69 -21.62
C ILE A 656 -8.49 -34.20 -21.29
N ASP A 657 -9.70 -33.82 -20.89
CA ASP A 657 -10.04 -32.45 -20.49
C ASP A 657 -9.38 -32.04 -19.18
N LEU A 658 -9.29 -32.94 -18.19
CA LEU A 658 -8.47 -32.74 -16.99
C LEU A 658 -6.98 -32.60 -17.34
N SER A 659 -6.48 -33.38 -18.30
CA SER A 659 -5.10 -33.28 -18.76
C SER A 659 -4.80 -31.97 -19.51
N ASN A 660 -5.81 -31.35 -20.15
CA ASN A 660 -5.72 -30.05 -20.82
C ASN A 660 -5.86 -28.86 -19.86
N LEU A 661 -6.69 -28.98 -18.80
CA LEU A 661 -6.71 -28.08 -17.64
C LEU A 661 -5.32 -27.94 -16.97
N VAL A 662 -4.48 -28.94 -17.22
CA VAL A 662 -3.23 -29.24 -16.52
C VAL A 662 -2.00 -29.18 -17.42
N ARG A 663 -2.17 -29.24 -18.75
CA ARG A 663 -1.06 -29.20 -19.72
C ARG A 663 -0.39 -27.85 -19.77
N ILE A 664 -1.07 -26.83 -19.29
CA ILE A 664 -0.61 -25.46 -19.26
C ILE A 664 -0.25 -25.16 -17.82
N GLN A 665 1.00 -24.80 -17.59
CA GLN A 665 1.48 -23.58 -16.92
C GLN A 665 0.64 -22.84 -15.84
N PHE A 666 -0.65 -23.14 -15.64
CA PHE A 666 -1.51 -22.70 -14.55
C PHE A 666 -0.81 -22.70 -13.18
N TRP A 667 -0.08 -23.78 -12.86
CA TRP A 667 0.65 -23.91 -11.60
C TRP A 667 1.85 -22.97 -11.48
N THR A 668 2.60 -22.82 -12.57
CA THR A 668 3.78 -21.93 -12.61
C THR A 668 3.36 -20.45 -12.64
N TYR A 669 2.27 -20.12 -13.32
CA TYR A 669 1.81 -18.74 -13.49
C TYR A 669 0.94 -18.25 -12.34
N PHE A 670 0.18 -19.13 -11.68
CA PHE A 670 -0.53 -18.78 -10.46
C PHE A 670 0.43 -18.38 -9.34
N VAL A 671 1.56 -19.07 -9.21
CA VAL A 671 2.64 -18.72 -8.26
C VAL A 671 3.25 -17.36 -8.63
N VAL A 672 3.59 -17.17 -9.91
CA VAL A 672 4.19 -15.92 -10.42
C VAL A 672 3.25 -14.71 -10.28
N LEU A 673 1.92 -14.91 -10.28
CA LEU A 673 0.94 -13.82 -10.29
C LEU A 673 0.18 -13.63 -8.97
N THR A 674 0.24 -14.58 -8.04
CA THR A 674 -0.29 -14.41 -6.68
C THR A 674 0.76 -14.02 -5.64
N ASN A 675 2.00 -13.72 -6.05
CA ASN A 675 3.15 -13.43 -5.17
C ASN A 675 3.34 -14.56 -4.14
N ILE A 676 3.63 -15.79 -4.59
CA ILE A 676 4.21 -16.83 -3.73
C ILE A 676 5.66 -17.07 -4.11
#